data_AF-Q4W9A0-F1
#
_entry.id   AF-Q4W9A0-F1
#
_cell.length_a   1.000
_cell.length_b   1.000
_cell.length_c   1.000
_cell.angle_alpha   90.00
_cell.angle_beta   90.00
_cell.angle_gamma   90.00
#
_symmetry.space_group_name_H-M   'P 1'
#
loop_
_entity.id
_entity.type
_entity.pdbx_description
1 polymer ?
#
loop_
_entity_poly.entity_id
_entity_poly.type
_entity_poly.pdbx_seq_one_letter_code
_entity_poly.pdbx_strand_id
1 'polypeptide(L)'
;MSRLSRLFDKSKQTLPVTSASPDGPAWTEVGNAADHLPAELESLYWTGVNKELDCIVSTLRRWQQPHFQHIQPDADNTLVNGFDTFVADVVPQSAQAPPQLPSQASTELNVKGRLVRSAQVRAMELAAAKTRTKVNVDVHKRLLQRPVETDAAKRRARLLLQAAGFLDIEKTIEHSPAANTPSPLTPQLRMTKKGFKGCPAISTLPCSRCKRVIRGSMYQATGGSTQTICEDCYWEHHYGDPAYIKQYKHSIASQVDELMSKHTSCRSCRKNSDKIRRPSGLPGKTGVHKLADAKYLGVQEAQNKSGLSGRPTPLAKVIHNDYNSRSGTSFAASRSDKLHLVGEEWLYKDFVQENPWKNIRVAVRVGPLVFENGSKESRNGAGISIRDPIFGQGHQRVNGTCLAVCGENERQLWRYVRPLPWKRKRFQAVLKQVVGTPFTGWPLSPAEDEIITLLVKASNDDIEGACQELHDKVKAFLSPWVSVYFESIVGSLLDTKTRLAWDGLTNNCQQFCNSLIDWELFGPLVASSSVTISTNDPPQPLYRMSFVCRPRAAQDPFNHPNSITNVPYGLTEEYTRRFHFGCYTGPDFIDSLHEYWYDWAGFHKPLYPHQSLFPWDCTEALRRYPVKCGTCTLSKHVWAFPFDSWSIIALHLSRDKCAYPASELSPNSPSDASWITNRLTLLTALDTLSAGATAMSQSLPFQSATQWLHLQLDPSTDRIKLGGINRAQPYSHALERRTHDDFFVAKWVSDDRLPIQTYEDMREKRYSPRTAQERELVFWGAEGSDPPGEYATWAVEYTRIPNANFPVSVSFTTGCGACGTQATAAACGANCGASCGSCGGGGGGGGGCGSGDSGGGSGSGGGGCGGGSGGGGGGSGGG
;
A
#
# COMPACT_ATOMS: atom_id res chain seq x y z
N MET A 1 -18.20 -36.02 -30.87
CA MET A 1 -16.91 -35.36 -30.57
C MET A 1 -15.88 -35.73 -31.64
N SER A 2 -15.77 -35.00 -32.77
CA SER A 2 -14.79 -35.37 -33.84
C SER A 2 -14.39 -34.25 -34.83
N ARG A 3 -14.68 -32.97 -34.55
CA ARG A 3 -14.33 -31.86 -35.47
C ARG A 3 -13.71 -30.61 -34.84
N LEU A 4 -13.43 -30.62 -33.53
CA LEU A 4 -12.75 -29.50 -32.83
C LEU A 4 -11.23 -29.68 -32.72
N SER A 5 -10.69 -30.86 -33.03
CA SER A 5 -9.27 -31.20 -32.85
C SER A 5 -8.33 -30.76 -33.99
N ARG A 6 -8.81 -30.04 -35.02
CA ARG A 6 -7.99 -29.65 -36.20
C ARG A 6 -7.78 -28.14 -36.38
N LEU A 7 -8.09 -27.32 -35.37
CA LEU A 7 -7.89 -25.85 -35.42
C LEU A 7 -6.83 -25.31 -34.47
N PHE A 8 -6.18 -26.16 -33.67
CA PHE A 8 -5.07 -25.79 -32.77
C PHE A 8 -3.69 -26.38 -33.16
N ASP A 9 -3.62 -27.12 -34.28
CA ASP A 9 -2.37 -27.71 -34.81
C ASP A 9 -1.51 -26.69 -35.59
N LYS A 10 -1.13 -25.60 -34.92
CA LYS A 10 0.04 -24.76 -35.26
C LYS A 10 0.91 -24.45 -34.04
N SER A 11 0.88 -25.31 -33.03
CA SER A 11 2.01 -25.42 -32.11
C SER A 11 3.23 -25.90 -32.91
N LYS A 12 4.28 -25.07 -32.94
CA LYS A 12 5.59 -25.58 -33.38
C LYS A 12 6.06 -26.55 -32.30
N GLN A 13 5.88 -27.85 -32.54
CA GLN A 13 6.63 -28.88 -31.83
C GLN A 13 8.12 -28.58 -32.06
N THR A 14 8.79 -28.06 -31.05
CA THR A 14 10.25 -27.93 -31.06
C THR A 14 10.85 -29.30 -30.85
N LEU A 15 11.19 -29.95 -31.97
CA LEU A 15 12.22 -30.98 -32.01
C LEU A 15 13.50 -30.46 -31.33
N PRO A 16 14.32 -31.34 -30.73
CA PRO A 16 15.59 -30.94 -30.14
C PRO A 16 16.53 -30.43 -31.23
N VAL A 17 16.76 -29.12 -31.26
CA VAL A 17 17.70 -28.49 -32.20
C VAL A 17 19.10 -28.59 -31.61
N THR A 18 19.79 -29.69 -31.92
CA THR A 18 21.25 -29.84 -31.78
C THR A 18 21.97 -29.00 -32.84
N SER A 19 21.88 -27.68 -32.72
CA SER A 19 22.79 -26.74 -33.39
C SER A 19 22.83 -25.43 -32.60
N ALA A 20 23.99 -25.13 -32.01
CA ALA A 20 24.21 -23.84 -31.35
C ALA A 20 24.06 -22.70 -32.37
N SER A 21 23.22 -21.71 -32.03
CA SER A 21 23.22 -20.42 -32.73
C SER A 21 24.53 -19.70 -32.38
N PRO A 22 25.34 -19.25 -33.36
CA PRO A 22 26.61 -18.56 -33.08
C PRO A 22 26.44 -17.28 -32.24
N ASP A 23 25.29 -16.61 -32.37
CA ASP A 23 24.97 -15.35 -31.67
C ASP A 23 24.37 -15.54 -30.26
N GLY A 24 24.53 -16.73 -29.66
CA GLY A 24 24.08 -17.00 -28.29
C GLY A 24 24.99 -16.36 -27.24
N PRO A 25 24.46 -15.87 -26.10
CA PRO A 25 25.30 -15.42 -24.99
C PRO A 25 26.23 -16.55 -24.51
N ALA A 26 27.52 -16.26 -24.41
CA ALA A 26 28.54 -17.23 -23.99
C ALA A 26 28.41 -17.53 -22.48
N TRP A 27 27.57 -18.51 -22.15
CA TRP A 27 27.46 -19.09 -20.83
C TRP A 27 28.64 -20.03 -20.56
N THR A 28 29.32 -19.82 -19.44
CA THR A 28 30.37 -20.71 -18.92
C THR A 28 29.76 -21.66 -17.90
N GLU A 29 30.04 -22.96 -18.02
CA GLU A 29 29.66 -23.95 -17.01
C GLU A 29 30.55 -23.75 -15.77
N VAL A 30 29.94 -23.70 -14.59
CA VAL A 30 30.69 -23.66 -13.31
C VAL A 30 30.82 -25.06 -12.74
N GLY A 31 29.77 -25.87 -12.85
CA GLY A 31 29.67 -27.23 -12.33
C GLY A 31 28.35 -27.45 -11.59
N ASN A 32 28.28 -28.47 -10.75
CA ASN A 32 27.09 -28.81 -9.98
C ASN A 32 26.71 -27.65 -9.03
N ALA A 33 25.45 -27.24 -9.05
CA ALA A 33 24.97 -26.14 -8.22
C ALA A 33 25.03 -26.46 -6.72
N ALA A 34 24.96 -27.74 -6.30
CA ALA A 34 25.10 -28.11 -4.90
C ALA A 34 26.47 -27.71 -4.32
N ASP A 35 27.53 -27.85 -5.11
CA ASP A 35 28.91 -27.60 -4.69
C ASP A 35 29.32 -26.14 -4.87
N HIS A 36 28.77 -25.44 -5.87
CA HIS A 36 29.23 -24.10 -6.27
C HIS A 36 28.26 -22.94 -5.99
N LEU A 37 26.94 -23.18 -5.91
CA LEU A 37 25.95 -22.10 -5.77
C LEU A 37 26.14 -21.24 -4.50
N PRO A 38 26.44 -21.78 -3.30
CA PRO A 38 26.64 -20.94 -2.12
C PRO A 38 27.71 -19.87 -2.31
N ALA A 39 28.91 -20.27 -2.77
CA ALA A 39 30.05 -19.38 -2.94
C ALA A 39 29.86 -18.38 -4.09
N GLU A 40 29.30 -18.82 -5.21
CA GLU A 40 29.01 -17.94 -6.35
C GLU A 40 27.92 -16.90 -6.01
N LEU A 41 26.89 -17.31 -5.26
CA LEU A 41 25.83 -16.41 -4.80
C LEU A 41 26.36 -15.38 -3.81
N GLU A 42 27.22 -15.79 -2.88
CA GLU A 42 27.88 -14.88 -1.93
C GLU A 42 28.77 -13.87 -2.66
N SER A 43 29.59 -14.32 -3.61
CA SER A 43 30.45 -13.46 -4.43
C SER A 43 29.63 -12.43 -5.23
N LEU A 44 28.53 -12.87 -5.85
CA LEU A 44 27.63 -11.99 -6.60
C LEU A 44 26.92 -10.97 -5.70
N TYR A 45 26.53 -11.38 -4.48
CA TYR A 45 25.90 -10.50 -3.49
C TYR A 45 26.84 -9.39 -3.06
N TRP A 46 28.07 -9.71 -2.63
CA TRP A 46 29.04 -8.68 -2.20
C TRP A 46 29.45 -7.76 -3.36
N THR A 47 29.55 -8.28 -4.58
CA THR A 47 29.73 -7.45 -5.79
C THR A 47 28.59 -6.42 -5.93
N GLY A 48 27.35 -6.83 -5.63
CA GLY A 48 26.19 -5.94 -5.61
C GLY A 48 26.18 -4.94 -4.45
N VAL A 49 26.60 -5.36 -3.24
CA VAL A 49 26.73 -4.48 -2.06
C VAL A 49 27.76 -3.39 -2.32
N ASN A 50 28.98 -3.75 -2.73
CA ASN A 50 30.08 -2.82 -2.94
C ASN A 50 29.71 -1.75 -3.98
N LYS A 51 29.09 -2.17 -5.10
CA LYS A 51 28.59 -1.27 -6.14
C LYS A 51 27.53 -0.27 -5.65
N GLU A 52 26.65 -0.69 -4.74
CA GLU A 52 25.68 0.22 -4.11
C GLU A 52 26.37 1.14 -3.09
N LEU A 53 27.37 0.66 -2.34
CA LEU A 53 28.18 1.49 -1.43
C LEU A 53 28.90 2.62 -2.20
N ASP A 54 29.50 2.34 -3.35
CA ASP A 54 30.14 3.36 -4.19
C ASP A 54 29.13 4.40 -4.72
N CYS A 55 27.91 3.94 -5.04
CA CYS A 55 26.79 4.79 -5.42
C CYS A 55 26.27 5.64 -4.25
N ILE A 56 26.34 5.13 -3.01
CA ILE A 56 26.01 5.84 -1.78
C ILE A 56 27.09 6.90 -1.45
N VAL A 57 28.38 6.55 -1.52
CA VAL A 57 29.52 7.48 -1.34
C VAL A 57 29.39 8.67 -2.29
N SER A 58 29.22 8.41 -3.59
CA SER A 58 29.08 9.47 -4.61
C SER A 58 27.81 10.32 -4.44
N THR A 59 26.71 9.72 -3.97
CA THR A 59 25.45 10.43 -3.67
C THR A 59 25.60 11.34 -2.44
N LEU A 60 26.21 10.83 -1.37
CA LEU A 60 26.47 11.58 -0.15
C LEU A 60 27.42 12.76 -0.43
N ARG A 61 28.51 12.51 -1.16
CA ARG A 61 29.48 13.53 -1.63
C ARG A 61 28.78 14.65 -2.39
N ARG A 62 27.84 14.33 -3.30
CA ARG A 62 27.02 15.34 -3.99
C ARG A 62 26.14 16.12 -3.00
N TRP A 63 25.43 15.45 -2.10
CA TRP A 63 24.49 16.11 -1.18
C TRP A 63 25.19 16.99 -0.13
N GLN A 64 26.45 16.71 0.21
CA GLN A 64 27.28 17.52 1.11
C GLN A 64 27.80 18.83 0.50
N GLN A 65 27.70 19.01 -0.83
CA GLN A 65 28.15 20.23 -1.51
C GLN A 65 27.44 21.47 -0.94
N PRO A 66 28.13 22.63 -0.79
CA PRO A 66 27.60 23.80 -0.07
C PRO A 66 26.21 24.26 -0.52
N HIS A 67 25.92 24.18 -1.83
CA HIS A 67 24.65 24.57 -2.42
C HIS A 67 23.47 23.62 -2.11
N PHE A 68 23.71 22.48 -1.43
CA PHE A 68 22.66 21.56 -0.94
C PHE A 68 22.69 21.38 0.60
N GLN A 69 23.58 22.04 1.33
CA GLN A 69 23.65 21.94 2.80
C GLN A 69 22.40 22.52 3.49
N HIS A 70 21.77 23.53 2.89
CA HIS A 70 20.52 24.13 3.38
C HIS A 70 19.29 23.21 3.23
N ILE A 71 19.38 22.11 2.47
CA ILE A 71 18.27 21.18 2.27
C ILE A 71 18.19 20.23 3.46
N GLN A 72 17.31 20.55 4.41
CA GLN A 72 16.95 19.69 5.53
C GLN A 72 15.52 19.17 5.34
N PRO A 73 15.27 17.85 5.35
CA PRO A 73 13.91 17.32 5.41
C PRO A 73 13.36 17.51 6.83
N ASP A 74 12.11 17.99 6.92
CA ASP A 74 11.26 18.15 8.11
C ASP A 74 11.97 17.92 9.45
N ALA A 75 12.44 19.02 10.07
CA ALA A 75 13.29 18.98 11.26
C ALA A 75 12.60 18.42 12.54
N ASP A 76 11.26 18.38 12.57
CA ASP A 76 10.48 18.27 13.82
C ASP A 76 9.92 16.89 14.20
N ASN A 77 10.15 15.83 13.40
CA ASN A 77 9.59 14.49 13.69
C ASN A 77 10.56 13.55 14.42
N THR A 78 11.07 13.95 15.58
CA THR A 78 11.60 13.01 16.59
C THR A 78 10.49 12.08 17.11
N LEU A 79 9.24 12.56 17.10
CA LEU A 79 8.03 11.86 17.51
C LEU A 79 7.47 10.98 16.38
N VAL A 80 7.75 9.68 16.45
CA VAL A 80 7.06 8.68 15.63
C VAL A 80 5.66 8.45 16.21
N ASN A 81 4.64 8.68 15.39
CA ASN A 81 3.21 8.58 15.75
C ASN A 81 2.35 8.01 14.61
N GLY A 82 1.11 7.62 14.92
CA GLY A 82 0.12 7.10 13.97
C GLY A 82 0.13 5.58 13.80
N PHE A 83 1.09 4.87 14.40
CA PHE A 83 1.20 3.42 14.37
C PHE A 83 0.16 2.70 15.25
N ASP A 84 -0.57 3.42 16.10
CA ASP A 84 -1.55 2.88 17.04
C ASP A 84 -2.62 2.01 16.37
N THR A 85 -3.09 2.42 15.19
CA THR A 85 -4.10 1.66 14.43
C THR A 85 -3.53 0.34 13.94
N PHE A 86 -2.32 0.34 13.36
CA PHE A 86 -1.61 -0.89 12.97
C PHE A 86 -1.41 -1.84 14.15
N VAL A 87 -0.91 -1.35 15.30
CA VAL A 87 -0.79 -2.18 16.52
C VAL A 87 -2.15 -2.78 16.89
N ALA A 88 -3.21 -1.97 16.84
CA ALA A 88 -4.55 -2.38 17.22
C ALA A 88 -5.30 -3.21 16.13
N ASP A 89 -4.67 -3.46 14.98
CA ASP A 89 -5.06 -4.43 13.96
C ASP A 89 -4.29 -5.76 14.11
N VAL A 90 -2.98 -5.72 14.39
CA VAL A 90 -2.12 -6.92 14.54
C VAL A 90 -2.16 -7.56 15.94
N VAL A 91 -2.55 -6.82 16.98
CA VAL A 91 -2.80 -7.34 18.33
C VAL A 91 -4.24 -7.90 18.41
N PRO A 92 -4.47 -9.10 19.00
CA PRO A 92 -5.73 -9.81 18.91
C PRO A 92 -6.98 -8.99 19.25
N GLN A 93 -7.93 -8.94 18.32
CA GLN A 93 -9.29 -8.49 18.58
C GLN A 93 -10.14 -9.64 19.16
N SER A 94 -9.89 -10.01 20.42
CA SER A 94 -10.74 -10.93 21.23
C SER A 94 -11.28 -12.18 20.49
N ALA A 95 -10.51 -12.77 19.57
CA ALA A 95 -10.98 -13.80 18.65
C ALA A 95 -10.87 -15.24 19.20
N GLN A 96 -10.92 -15.42 20.52
CA GLN A 96 -11.23 -16.73 21.07
C GLN A 96 -12.75 -16.92 20.97
N ALA A 97 -13.18 -17.88 20.13
CA ALA A 97 -14.58 -18.26 20.05
C ALA A 97 -15.09 -18.59 21.47
N PRO A 98 -16.23 -18.02 21.91
CA PRO A 98 -16.78 -18.36 23.21
C PRO A 98 -17.02 -19.88 23.29
N PRO A 99 -16.65 -20.54 24.39
CA PRO A 99 -16.66 -22.00 24.47
C PRO A 99 -18.04 -22.56 24.13
N GLN A 100 -18.09 -23.51 23.21
CA GLN A 100 -19.33 -24.20 22.89
C GLN A 100 -19.73 -25.07 24.09
N LEU A 101 -20.92 -24.81 24.65
CA LEU A 101 -21.52 -25.69 25.62
C LEU A 101 -21.99 -26.98 24.92
N PRO A 102 -21.96 -28.13 25.62
CA PRO A 102 -22.54 -29.36 25.11
C PRO A 102 -23.99 -29.14 24.68
N SER A 103 -24.39 -29.71 23.56
CA SER A 103 -25.76 -29.68 23.08
C SER A 103 -26.68 -30.39 24.07
N GLN A 104 -27.39 -29.64 24.91
CA GLN A 104 -28.50 -30.15 25.69
C GLN A 104 -29.79 -29.44 25.29
N ALA A 105 -30.75 -30.26 24.88
CA ALA A 105 -32.09 -29.83 24.58
C ALA A 105 -32.82 -29.47 25.88
N SER A 106 -32.95 -28.18 26.16
CA SER A 106 -33.95 -27.68 27.10
C SER A 106 -34.52 -26.37 26.56
N THR A 107 -35.85 -26.34 26.40
CA THR A 107 -36.59 -25.25 25.74
C THR A 107 -36.86 -24.08 26.70
N GLU A 108 -35.91 -23.78 27.57
CA GLU A 108 -35.98 -22.64 28.48
C GLU A 108 -35.09 -21.49 27.99
N LEU A 109 -35.61 -20.27 28.07
CA LEU A 109 -34.86 -19.05 27.77
C LEU A 109 -33.72 -18.88 28.79
N ASN A 110 -32.55 -19.43 28.46
CA ASN A 110 -31.33 -19.28 29.26
C ASN A 110 -30.74 -17.86 29.14
N VAL A 111 -31.47 -16.88 29.69
CA VAL A 111 -31.07 -15.47 29.80
C VAL A 111 -29.74 -15.35 30.55
N LYS A 112 -29.54 -16.18 31.58
CA LYS A 112 -28.29 -16.29 32.34
C LYS A 112 -27.11 -16.65 31.42
N GLY A 113 -27.29 -17.61 30.51
CA GLY A 113 -26.28 -17.99 29.51
C GLY A 113 -25.97 -16.88 28.49
N ARG A 114 -26.98 -16.10 28.07
CA ARG A 114 -26.75 -14.91 27.21
C ARG A 114 -26.03 -13.78 27.95
N LEU A 115 -26.40 -13.52 29.21
CA LEU A 115 -25.75 -12.52 30.05
C LEU A 115 -24.29 -12.91 30.33
N VAL A 116 -24.03 -14.16 30.69
CA VAL A 116 -22.68 -14.71 30.87
C VAL A 116 -21.86 -14.58 29.58
N ARG A 117 -22.43 -14.91 28.41
CA ARG A 117 -21.75 -14.74 27.12
C ARG A 117 -21.42 -13.27 26.82
N SER A 118 -22.36 -12.35 27.06
CA SER A 118 -22.14 -10.91 26.88
C SER A 118 -21.05 -10.37 27.82
N ALA A 119 -21.08 -10.78 29.09
CA ALA A 119 -20.05 -10.44 30.08
C ALA A 119 -18.67 -11.02 29.70
N GLN A 120 -18.61 -12.26 29.18
CA GLN A 120 -17.40 -12.89 28.67
C GLN A 120 -16.84 -12.13 27.47
N VAL A 121 -17.66 -11.80 26.47
CA VAL A 121 -17.23 -10.99 25.31
C VAL A 121 -16.69 -9.64 25.77
N ARG A 122 -17.41 -8.91 26.63
CA ARG A 122 -16.96 -7.62 27.15
C ARG A 122 -15.67 -7.73 27.99
N ALA A 123 -15.50 -8.81 28.75
CA ALA A 123 -14.25 -9.08 29.48
C ALA A 123 -13.08 -9.36 28.52
N MET A 124 -13.31 -10.09 27.43
CA MET A 124 -12.31 -10.32 26.38
C MET A 124 -11.95 -9.03 25.62
N GLU A 125 -12.94 -8.18 25.31
CA GLU A 125 -12.72 -6.84 24.72
C GLU A 125 -11.88 -5.94 25.63
N LEU A 126 -12.21 -5.90 26.93
CA LEU A 126 -11.45 -5.15 27.94
C LEU A 126 -10.02 -5.70 28.12
N ALA A 127 -9.84 -7.02 28.08
CA ALA A 127 -8.51 -7.64 28.10
C ALA A 127 -7.71 -7.28 26.83
N ALA A 128 -8.31 -7.34 25.64
CA ALA A 128 -7.69 -6.93 24.38
C ALA A 128 -7.37 -5.42 24.36
N ALA A 129 -8.23 -4.57 24.92
CA ALA A 129 -7.94 -3.15 25.11
C ALA A 129 -6.74 -2.94 26.05
N LYS A 130 -6.72 -3.59 27.22
CA LYS A 130 -5.61 -3.53 28.18
C LYS A 130 -4.28 -3.98 27.57
N THR A 131 -4.28 -5.05 26.77
CA THR A 131 -3.10 -5.51 26.04
C THR A 131 -2.63 -4.47 25.02
N ARG A 132 -3.53 -3.92 24.19
CA ARG A 132 -3.20 -2.85 23.23
C ARG A 132 -2.61 -1.61 23.93
N THR A 133 -3.22 -1.14 25.01
CA THR A 133 -2.69 0.00 25.78
C THR A 133 -1.31 -0.31 26.36
N LYS A 134 -1.10 -1.51 26.93
CA LYS A 134 0.22 -1.95 27.42
C LYS A 134 1.27 -1.91 26.31
N VAL A 135 0.92 -2.40 25.11
CA VAL A 135 1.81 -2.42 23.95
C VAL A 135 2.12 -0.99 23.47
N ASN A 136 1.12 -0.13 23.24
CA ASN A 136 1.37 1.24 22.76
C ASN A 136 2.23 2.04 23.75
N VAL A 137 1.97 1.96 25.06
CA VAL A 137 2.78 2.61 26.10
C VAL A 137 4.23 2.10 26.06
N ASP A 138 4.44 0.80 25.90
CA ASP A 138 5.76 0.17 25.89
C ASP A 138 6.58 0.46 24.61
N VAL A 139 5.89 0.60 23.47
CA VAL A 139 6.47 1.05 22.18
C VAL A 139 6.80 2.54 22.21
N HIS A 140 5.89 3.41 22.69
CA HIS A 140 6.17 4.84 22.88
C HIS A 140 7.33 5.08 23.85
N LYS A 141 7.38 4.35 24.97
CA LYS A 141 8.50 4.45 25.92
C LYS A 141 9.84 4.15 25.26
N ARG A 142 9.90 3.17 24.35
CA ARG A 142 11.11 2.87 23.56
C ARG A 142 11.42 3.99 22.56
N LEU A 143 10.44 4.49 21.83
CA LEU A 143 10.65 5.60 20.88
C LEU A 143 11.25 6.84 21.55
N LEU A 144 10.91 7.12 22.81
CA LEU A 144 11.52 8.20 23.61
C LEU A 144 13.00 7.93 24.00
N GLN A 145 13.48 6.69 23.87
CA GLN A 145 14.88 6.28 24.09
C GLN A 145 15.71 6.28 22.79
N ARG A 146 15.10 6.63 21.66
CA ARG A 146 15.79 6.70 20.36
C ARG A 146 16.80 7.86 20.38
N PRO A 147 18.08 7.65 20.05
CA PRO A 147 19.05 8.74 19.96
C PRO A 147 18.70 9.68 18.80
N VAL A 148 18.92 10.98 19.03
CA VAL A 148 18.80 12.02 17.99
C VAL A 148 20.17 12.24 17.37
N GLU A 149 20.31 11.88 16.09
CA GLU A 149 21.51 12.19 15.31
C GLU A 149 21.49 13.67 14.91
N THR A 150 22.43 14.45 15.46
CA THR A 150 22.56 15.89 15.22
C THR A 150 23.49 16.21 14.05
N ASP A 151 24.40 15.30 13.69
CA ASP A 151 25.26 15.46 12.52
C ASP A 151 24.46 15.14 11.24
N ALA A 152 24.23 16.17 10.42
CA ALA A 152 23.50 16.04 9.17
C ALA A 152 24.19 15.11 8.14
N ALA A 153 25.52 15.01 8.16
CA ALA A 153 26.28 14.09 7.31
C ALA A 153 26.10 12.65 7.80
N LYS A 154 26.30 12.36 9.10
CA LYS A 154 26.04 11.03 9.67
C LYS A 154 24.57 10.60 9.48
N ARG A 155 23.61 11.52 9.70
CA ARG A 155 22.18 11.26 9.44
C ARG A 155 21.96 10.87 7.98
N ARG A 156 22.45 11.64 7.02
CA ARG A 156 22.31 11.34 5.58
C ARG A 156 23.00 10.02 5.18
N ALA A 157 24.19 9.75 5.69
CA ALA A 157 24.93 8.50 5.47
C ALA A 157 24.13 7.28 5.95
N ARG A 158 23.64 7.32 7.19
CA ARG A 158 22.80 6.27 7.79
C ARG A 158 21.49 6.06 7.02
N LEU A 159 20.82 7.14 6.61
CA LEU A 159 19.59 7.09 5.81
C LEU A 159 19.81 6.38 4.45
N LEU A 160 20.94 6.66 3.78
CA LEU A 160 21.29 6.00 2.51
C LEU A 160 21.57 4.50 2.71
N LEU A 161 22.33 4.13 3.76
CA LEU A 161 22.60 2.73 4.11
C LEU A 161 21.32 1.95 4.45
N GLN A 162 20.42 2.54 5.22
CA GLN A 162 19.12 1.93 5.55
C GLN A 162 18.28 1.70 4.28
N ALA A 163 18.24 2.68 3.37
CA ALA A 163 17.49 2.60 2.11
C ALA A 163 18.13 1.70 1.04
N ALA A 164 19.41 1.33 1.18
CA ALA A 164 20.05 0.32 0.35
C ALA A 164 19.35 -1.04 0.49
N GLY A 165 18.78 -1.33 1.66
CA GLY A 165 17.93 -2.50 1.89
C GLY A 165 18.68 -3.83 1.73
N PHE A 166 19.93 -3.92 2.17
CA PHE A 166 20.79 -5.09 1.95
C PHE A 166 20.20 -6.43 2.45
N LEU A 167 19.37 -6.40 3.48
CA LEU A 167 18.65 -7.57 4.02
C LEU A 167 17.14 -7.56 3.71
N ASP A 168 16.68 -6.65 2.84
CA ASP A 168 15.26 -6.56 2.49
C ASP A 168 14.87 -7.63 1.46
N ILE A 169 13.66 -8.17 1.59
CA ILE A 169 13.06 -9.07 0.60
C ILE A 169 11.88 -8.35 -0.06
N GLU A 170 11.84 -8.34 -1.39
CA GLU A 170 10.83 -7.65 -2.20
C GLU A 170 10.32 -8.57 -3.31
N LYS A 171 9.03 -8.47 -3.64
CA LYS A 171 8.49 -8.99 -4.91
C LYS A 171 8.32 -7.82 -5.87
N THR A 172 9.07 -7.83 -6.96
CA THR A 172 8.96 -6.81 -8.01
C THR A 172 8.00 -7.29 -9.10
N ILE A 173 7.15 -6.38 -9.59
CA ILE A 173 6.27 -6.62 -10.73
C ILE A 173 6.78 -5.77 -11.88
N GLU A 174 7.24 -6.43 -12.95
CA GLU A 174 7.82 -5.76 -14.11
C GLU A 174 6.74 -5.36 -15.12
N HIS A 175 6.90 -4.17 -15.70
CA HIS A 175 6.03 -3.70 -16.75
C HIS A 175 6.26 -4.49 -18.05
N SER A 176 5.24 -5.22 -18.48
CA SER A 176 5.20 -5.88 -19.80
C SER A 176 4.32 -5.07 -20.76
N PRO A 177 4.83 -4.60 -21.92
CA PRO A 177 4.07 -3.80 -22.86
C PRO A 177 2.93 -4.60 -23.52
N ALA A 178 1.79 -3.94 -23.75
CA ALA A 178 0.57 -4.60 -24.21
C ALA A 178 0.72 -5.27 -25.61
N ALA A 179 0.72 -6.60 -25.65
CA ALA A 179 0.60 -7.38 -26.88
C ALA A 179 -0.87 -7.45 -27.36
N ASN A 180 -1.39 -6.32 -27.86
CA ASN A 180 -2.76 -6.16 -28.41
C ASN A 180 -3.92 -6.54 -27.46
N THR A 181 -3.65 -6.60 -26.17
CA THR A 181 -4.62 -6.94 -25.13
C THR A 181 -5.56 -5.76 -24.82
N PRO A 182 -6.90 -5.98 -24.79
CA PRO A 182 -7.83 -4.95 -24.34
C PRO A 182 -7.60 -4.63 -22.87
N SER A 183 -7.58 -3.34 -22.52
CA SER A 183 -7.46 -2.86 -21.13
C SER A 183 -8.74 -2.13 -20.73
N PRO A 184 -9.37 -2.46 -19.59
CA PRO A 184 -10.57 -1.80 -19.09
C PRO A 184 -10.29 -0.43 -18.44
N LEU A 185 -9.02 -0.02 -18.30
CA LEU A 185 -8.64 1.26 -17.72
C LEU A 185 -9.28 2.43 -18.49
N THR A 186 -9.69 3.47 -17.77
CA THR A 186 -10.32 4.66 -18.38
C THR A 186 -9.34 5.38 -19.32
N PRO A 187 -9.79 5.92 -20.45
CA PRO A 187 -8.93 6.64 -21.38
C PRO A 187 -8.61 8.06 -20.88
N GLN A 188 -7.43 8.57 -21.21
CA GLN A 188 -7.19 10.02 -21.22
C GLN A 188 -8.08 10.65 -22.29
N LEU A 189 -8.77 11.73 -21.93
CA LEU A 189 -9.63 12.49 -22.83
C LEU A 189 -8.91 13.74 -23.35
N ARG A 190 -9.40 14.27 -24.47
CA ARG A 190 -9.03 15.58 -25.02
C ARG A 190 -10.22 16.28 -25.67
N MET A 191 -10.16 17.61 -25.70
CA MET A 191 -11.05 18.43 -26.51
C MET A 191 -10.61 18.45 -27.97
N THR A 192 -11.58 18.43 -28.89
CA THR A 192 -11.34 18.54 -30.33
C THR A 192 -12.32 19.51 -31.00
N LYS A 193 -11.84 20.22 -32.02
CA LYS A 193 -12.66 21.14 -32.85
C LYS A 193 -13.38 20.42 -34.00
N LYS A 194 -13.46 19.08 -33.99
CA LYS A 194 -14.03 18.24 -35.06
C LYS A 194 -15.50 17.85 -34.88
N GLY A 195 -16.21 18.43 -33.90
CA GLY A 195 -17.64 18.20 -33.75
C GLY A 195 -18.46 18.75 -34.92
N PHE A 196 -19.70 18.28 -35.06
CA PHE A 196 -20.61 18.70 -36.12
C PHE A 196 -20.75 20.23 -36.15
N LYS A 197 -20.45 20.85 -37.30
CA LYS A 197 -20.42 22.31 -37.51
C LYS A 197 -19.47 23.09 -36.58
N GLY A 198 -18.36 22.47 -36.16
CA GLY A 198 -17.34 23.12 -35.32
C GLY A 198 -17.70 23.21 -33.83
N CYS A 199 -18.78 22.56 -33.37
CA CYS A 199 -19.01 22.36 -31.93
C CYS A 199 -17.78 21.65 -31.29
N PRO A 200 -17.41 21.99 -30.04
CA PRO A 200 -16.41 21.24 -29.30
C PRO A 200 -16.88 19.80 -29.08
N ALA A 201 -15.99 18.83 -29.30
CA ALA A 201 -16.25 17.41 -29.11
C ALA A 201 -15.16 16.76 -28.25
N ILE A 202 -15.57 16.00 -27.23
CA ILE A 202 -14.69 15.20 -26.40
C ILE A 202 -14.31 13.93 -27.18
N SER A 203 -13.05 13.53 -27.10
CA SER A 203 -12.56 12.27 -27.69
C SER A 203 -11.46 11.67 -26.83
N THR A 204 -11.16 10.38 -27.03
CA THR A 204 -9.97 9.75 -26.47
C THR A 204 -8.70 10.37 -27.05
N LEU A 205 -7.63 10.42 -26.26
CA LEU A 205 -6.30 10.87 -26.68
C LEU A 205 -5.49 9.67 -27.22
N PRO A 206 -5.21 9.58 -28.53
CA PRO A 206 -4.28 8.60 -29.07
C PRO A 206 -2.83 9.06 -28.89
N CYS A 207 -1.94 8.12 -28.61
CA CYS A 207 -0.50 8.32 -28.70
C CYS A 207 -0.11 8.72 -30.13
N SER A 208 0.60 9.84 -30.28
CA SER A 208 1.07 10.33 -31.58
C SER A 208 1.96 9.32 -32.33
N ARG A 209 2.70 8.47 -31.62
CA ARG A 209 3.60 7.44 -32.18
C ARG A 209 2.83 6.16 -32.51
N CYS A 210 2.51 5.32 -31.51
CA CYS A 210 1.87 4.01 -31.72
C CYS A 210 0.35 4.04 -32.02
N LYS A 211 -0.28 5.22 -32.05
CA LYS A 211 -1.73 5.45 -32.32
C LYS A 211 -2.72 4.81 -31.33
N ARG A 212 -2.26 3.99 -30.39
CA ARG A 212 -3.07 3.41 -29.29
C ARG A 212 -3.61 4.53 -28.38
N VAL A 213 -4.79 4.32 -27.81
CA VAL A 213 -5.39 5.23 -26.81
C VAL A 213 -4.55 5.24 -25.55
N ILE A 214 -4.22 6.43 -25.05
CA ILE A 214 -3.54 6.64 -23.77
C ILE A 214 -4.52 6.36 -22.63
N ARG A 215 -4.12 5.53 -21.65
CA ARG A 215 -4.96 5.12 -20.49
C ARG A 215 -4.33 5.34 -19.11
N GLY A 216 -3.08 5.81 -19.09
CA GLY A 216 -2.33 6.19 -17.89
C GLY A 216 -1.47 7.42 -18.18
N SER A 217 -0.38 7.58 -17.46
CA SER A 217 0.59 8.67 -17.68
C SER A 217 1.11 8.75 -19.12
N MET A 218 1.51 9.96 -19.49
CA MET A 218 1.89 10.34 -20.84
C MET A 218 3.07 11.31 -20.82
N TYR A 219 3.69 11.51 -21.98
CA TYR A 219 4.79 12.45 -22.15
C TYR A 219 4.45 13.44 -23.25
N GLN A 220 4.63 14.73 -22.97
CA GLN A 220 4.46 15.82 -23.93
C GLN A 220 5.82 16.35 -24.38
N ALA A 221 5.97 16.54 -25.69
CA ALA A 221 7.16 17.17 -26.27
C ALA A 221 7.26 18.66 -25.87
N THR A 222 8.48 19.14 -25.60
CA THR A 222 8.77 20.56 -25.35
C THR A 222 9.00 21.33 -26.66
N GLY A 223 9.16 22.66 -26.59
CA GLY A 223 9.51 23.47 -27.77
C GLY A 223 8.38 23.75 -28.77
N GLY A 224 7.12 23.85 -28.30
CA GLY A 224 5.97 24.26 -29.13
C GLY A 224 5.31 23.13 -29.93
N SER A 225 5.86 21.91 -29.90
CA SER A 225 5.17 20.73 -30.40
C SER A 225 3.97 20.37 -29.51
N THR A 226 2.83 20.04 -30.13
CA THR A 226 1.63 19.51 -29.43
C THR A 226 1.64 17.98 -29.34
N GLN A 227 2.81 17.36 -29.53
CA GLN A 227 2.95 15.91 -29.58
C GLN A 227 2.91 15.28 -28.19
N THR A 228 1.90 14.46 -27.95
CA THR A 228 1.80 13.58 -26.78
C THR A 228 2.08 12.12 -27.17
N ILE A 229 2.89 11.41 -26.39
CA ILE A 229 3.12 9.96 -26.50
C ILE A 229 2.70 9.23 -25.22
N CYS A 230 2.36 7.94 -25.32
CA CYS A 230 2.17 7.10 -24.14
C CYS A 230 3.51 6.78 -23.46
N GLU A 231 3.46 6.44 -22.18
CA GLU A 231 4.64 6.06 -21.39
C GLU A 231 5.42 4.88 -22.03
N ASP A 232 4.75 3.88 -22.63
CA ASP A 232 5.43 2.78 -23.32
C ASP A 232 6.31 3.28 -24.49
N CYS A 233 5.78 4.20 -25.31
CA CYS A 233 6.54 4.80 -26.41
C CYS A 233 7.71 5.68 -25.92
N TYR A 234 7.56 6.32 -24.76
CA TYR A 234 8.65 7.06 -24.11
C TYR A 234 9.76 6.11 -23.67
N TRP A 235 9.42 5.10 -22.87
CA TRP A 235 10.39 4.10 -22.38
C TRP A 235 11.05 3.28 -23.51
N GLU A 236 10.38 3.10 -24.65
CA GLU A 236 10.93 2.39 -25.79
C GLU A 236 11.89 3.22 -26.65
N HIS A 237 11.65 4.53 -26.81
CA HIS A 237 12.34 5.33 -27.85
C HIS A 237 12.88 6.69 -27.41
N HIS A 238 12.50 7.18 -26.23
CA HIS A 238 12.80 8.53 -25.72
C HIS A 238 13.24 8.48 -24.24
N TYR A 239 13.67 7.33 -23.73
CA TYR A 239 14.01 7.19 -22.32
C TYR A 239 15.19 8.09 -21.93
N GLY A 240 14.99 8.96 -20.96
CA GLY A 240 15.97 9.98 -20.54
C GLY A 240 16.04 11.21 -21.46
N ASP A 241 15.25 11.28 -22.53
CA ASP A 241 15.19 12.42 -23.44
C ASP A 241 14.57 13.65 -22.73
N PRO A 242 15.31 14.76 -22.51
CA PRO A 242 14.79 15.95 -21.86
C PRO A 242 13.81 16.74 -22.74
N ALA A 243 13.67 16.41 -24.03
CA ALA A 243 12.66 17.00 -24.91
C ALA A 243 11.24 16.51 -24.59
N TYR A 244 11.06 15.55 -23.67
CA TYR A 244 9.77 15.00 -23.26
C TYR A 244 9.56 15.11 -21.75
N ILE A 245 8.48 15.79 -21.35
CA ILE A 245 8.10 15.95 -19.95
C ILE A 245 6.90 15.05 -19.63
N LYS A 246 6.99 14.32 -18.51
CA LYS A 246 5.88 13.49 -18.02
C LYS A 246 4.69 14.35 -17.58
N GLN A 247 3.50 13.87 -17.85
CA GLN A 247 2.25 14.37 -17.30
C GLN A 247 1.45 13.18 -16.78
N TYR A 248 0.87 13.34 -15.59
CA TYR A 248 -0.16 12.42 -15.13
C TYR A 248 -1.40 12.56 -16.02
N LYS A 249 -2.13 11.46 -16.11
CA LYS A 249 -3.50 11.44 -16.63
C LYS A 249 -4.36 12.38 -15.79
N HIS A 250 -5.16 13.23 -16.44
CA HIS A 250 -5.86 14.32 -15.78
C HIS A 250 -7.22 14.61 -16.42
N SER A 251 -8.12 15.13 -15.58
CA SER A 251 -9.45 15.55 -16.00
C SER A 251 -9.36 16.74 -16.95
N ILE A 252 -10.29 16.80 -17.90
CA ILE A 252 -10.48 17.96 -18.79
C ILE A 252 -11.77 18.73 -18.46
N ALA A 253 -12.33 18.53 -17.25
CA ALA A 253 -13.62 19.13 -16.86
C ALA A 253 -13.65 20.65 -16.99
N SER A 254 -12.62 21.33 -16.48
CA SER A 254 -12.43 22.78 -16.63
C SER A 254 -12.49 23.24 -18.11
N GLN A 255 -11.80 22.51 -19.00
CA GLN A 255 -11.81 22.79 -20.45
C GLN A 255 -13.19 22.52 -21.09
N VAL A 256 -13.88 21.48 -20.64
CA VAL A 256 -15.24 21.15 -21.10
C VAL A 256 -16.22 22.25 -20.68
N ASP A 257 -16.20 22.68 -19.43
CA ASP A 257 -17.14 23.67 -18.93
C ASP A 257 -16.87 25.07 -19.51
N GLU A 258 -15.61 25.46 -19.68
CA GLU A 258 -15.24 26.71 -20.37
C GLU A 258 -15.75 26.74 -21.82
N LEU A 259 -15.48 25.66 -22.59
CA LEU A 259 -15.90 25.57 -23.99
C LEU A 259 -17.42 25.39 -24.12
N MET A 260 -18.06 24.64 -23.22
CA MET A 260 -19.52 24.50 -23.20
C MET A 260 -20.20 25.83 -22.92
N SER A 261 -19.69 26.62 -21.96
CA SER A 261 -20.20 27.95 -21.63
C SER A 261 -20.16 28.88 -22.85
N LYS A 262 -19.04 28.88 -23.58
CA LYS A 262 -18.84 29.64 -24.83
C LYS A 262 -19.74 29.19 -26.00
N HIS A 263 -20.28 27.98 -25.96
CA HIS A 263 -21.12 27.39 -27.03
C HIS A 263 -22.59 27.16 -26.64
N THR A 264 -23.04 27.63 -25.48
CA THR A 264 -24.44 27.54 -24.99
C THR A 264 -25.49 28.06 -25.99
N SER A 265 -25.16 29.09 -26.77
CA SER A 265 -26.02 29.70 -27.79
C SER A 265 -26.13 28.90 -29.10
N CYS A 266 -25.30 27.87 -29.31
CA CYS A 266 -25.29 27.13 -30.58
C CYS A 266 -26.47 26.15 -30.69
N ARG A 267 -27.42 26.45 -31.61
CA ARG A 267 -28.56 25.56 -31.94
C ARG A 267 -28.14 24.11 -32.26
N SER A 268 -26.96 23.89 -32.84
CA SER A 268 -26.47 22.55 -33.18
C SER A 268 -25.97 21.79 -31.94
N CYS A 269 -25.22 22.44 -31.04
CA CYS A 269 -24.75 21.79 -29.82
C CYS A 269 -25.94 21.53 -28.86
N ARG A 270 -26.95 22.42 -28.81
CA ARG A 270 -28.21 22.24 -28.04
C ARG A 270 -29.04 21.04 -28.51
N LYS A 271 -29.18 20.82 -29.82
CA LYS A 271 -29.88 19.63 -30.37
C LYS A 271 -29.19 18.31 -30.06
N ASN A 272 -27.87 18.30 -29.88
CA ASN A 272 -27.14 17.07 -29.52
C ASN A 272 -27.24 16.75 -28.01
N SER A 273 -27.31 17.74 -27.12
CA SER A 273 -27.63 17.47 -25.70
C SER A 273 -29.02 16.86 -25.54
N ASP A 274 -30.01 17.27 -26.34
CA ASP A 274 -31.36 16.70 -26.27
C ASP A 274 -31.45 15.25 -26.80
N LYS A 275 -30.51 14.81 -27.66
CA LYS A 275 -30.42 13.41 -28.13
C LYS A 275 -29.72 12.47 -27.14
N ILE A 276 -28.98 13.00 -26.18
CA ILE A 276 -28.35 12.25 -25.07
C ILE A 276 -29.14 12.53 -23.78
N ARG A 277 -30.47 12.67 -23.88
CA ARG A 277 -31.35 12.70 -22.71
C ARG A 277 -31.55 11.29 -22.16
N ARG A 278 -31.11 11.06 -20.93
CA ARG A 278 -31.74 10.06 -20.05
C ARG A 278 -33.18 10.51 -19.72
N PRO A 279 -34.04 9.60 -19.21
CA PRO A 279 -35.31 9.99 -18.58
C PRO A 279 -35.08 11.05 -17.50
N SER A 280 -36.06 11.92 -17.31
CA SER A 280 -36.05 13.03 -16.34
C SER A 280 -35.84 12.53 -14.90
N GLY A 281 -34.85 13.07 -14.19
CA GLY A 281 -34.68 12.76 -12.75
C GLY A 281 -33.45 13.32 -12.04
N LEU A 282 -32.34 13.62 -12.74
CA LEU A 282 -31.11 14.12 -12.12
C LEU A 282 -30.79 15.57 -12.54
N PRO A 283 -30.77 16.54 -11.61
CA PRO A 283 -30.23 17.87 -11.87
C PRO A 283 -28.69 17.81 -11.82
N GLY A 284 -28.03 17.96 -12.98
CA GLY A 284 -26.58 17.92 -13.10
C GLY A 284 -26.08 18.68 -14.33
N LYS A 285 -24.86 19.25 -14.25
CA LYS A 285 -24.24 19.99 -15.35
C LYS A 285 -23.98 19.07 -16.55
N THR A 286 -24.30 19.54 -17.76
CA THR A 286 -24.11 18.74 -18.99
C THR A 286 -22.65 18.43 -19.35
N GLY A 287 -21.67 19.00 -18.64
CA GLY A 287 -20.23 18.74 -18.84
C GLY A 287 -19.79 17.38 -18.31
N VAL A 288 -20.04 17.09 -17.03
CA VAL A 288 -19.55 15.88 -16.34
C VAL A 288 -20.16 14.61 -16.91
N HIS A 289 -21.46 14.60 -17.24
CA HIS A 289 -22.08 13.46 -17.92
C HIS A 289 -21.38 13.12 -19.25
N LYS A 290 -20.97 14.13 -20.04
CA LYS A 290 -20.23 13.89 -21.29
C LYS A 290 -18.82 13.37 -21.07
N LEU A 291 -18.16 13.73 -19.96
CA LEU A 291 -16.87 13.13 -19.58
C LEU A 291 -17.03 11.66 -19.24
N ALA A 292 -18.01 11.32 -18.40
CA ALA A 292 -18.31 9.95 -18.01
C ALA A 292 -18.68 9.09 -19.23
N ASP A 293 -19.59 9.58 -20.10
CA ASP A 293 -19.96 8.93 -21.35
C ASP A 293 -18.75 8.73 -22.28
N ALA A 294 -17.86 9.74 -22.41
CA ALA A 294 -16.68 9.62 -23.25
C ALA A 294 -15.64 8.63 -22.69
N LYS A 295 -15.45 8.57 -21.36
CA LYS A 295 -14.60 7.55 -20.72
C LYS A 295 -15.20 6.15 -20.93
N TYR A 296 -16.51 6.00 -20.74
CA TYR A 296 -17.24 4.74 -20.96
C TYR A 296 -17.11 4.24 -22.41
N LEU A 297 -17.45 5.09 -23.40
CA LEU A 297 -17.36 4.75 -24.82
C LEU A 297 -15.94 4.36 -25.22
N GLY A 298 -14.92 5.02 -24.67
CA GLY A 298 -13.52 4.65 -24.90
C GLY A 298 -13.07 3.35 -24.23
N VAL A 299 -13.77 2.85 -23.20
CA VAL A 299 -13.59 1.48 -22.67
C VAL A 299 -14.30 0.48 -23.58
N GLN A 300 -15.54 0.76 -23.97
CA GLN A 300 -16.33 -0.10 -24.86
C GLN A 300 -15.68 -0.29 -26.24
N GLU A 301 -15.05 0.75 -26.79
CA GLU A 301 -14.31 0.67 -28.06
C GLU A 301 -13.12 -0.30 -27.98
N ALA A 302 -12.44 -0.40 -26.81
CA ALA A 302 -11.36 -1.35 -26.61
C ALA A 302 -11.87 -2.79 -26.48
N GLN A 303 -13.01 -3.02 -25.83
CA GLN A 303 -13.68 -4.32 -25.83
C GLN A 303 -14.02 -4.75 -27.26
N ASN A 304 -14.72 -3.90 -28.03
CA ASN A 304 -15.16 -4.22 -29.39
C ASN A 304 -14.01 -4.57 -30.34
N LYS A 305 -12.84 -3.92 -30.20
CA LYS A 305 -11.64 -4.19 -31.01
C LYS A 305 -10.93 -5.51 -30.68
N SER A 306 -11.29 -6.19 -29.60
CA SER A 306 -10.64 -7.44 -29.17
C SER A 306 -11.20 -8.72 -29.82
N GLY A 307 -12.30 -8.64 -30.55
CA GLY A 307 -12.95 -9.80 -31.17
C GLY A 307 -13.74 -10.69 -30.20
N LEU A 308 -13.79 -10.35 -28.91
CA LEU A 308 -14.61 -11.02 -27.88
C LEU A 308 -16.11 -10.69 -28.05
N SER A 309 -16.72 -11.13 -29.15
CA SER A 309 -18.11 -10.83 -29.53
C SER A 309 -19.18 -11.67 -28.81
N GLY A 310 -18.82 -12.30 -27.68
CA GLY A 310 -19.55 -13.41 -27.07
C GLY A 310 -20.20 -13.14 -25.70
N ARG A 311 -20.94 -12.02 -25.53
CA ARG A 311 -21.74 -11.63 -24.32
C ARG A 311 -20.90 -11.22 -23.08
N PRO A 312 -21.51 -10.53 -22.08
CA PRO A 312 -22.93 -10.18 -21.92
C PRO A 312 -23.27 -8.68 -21.98
N THR A 313 -24.40 -8.32 -21.36
CA THR A 313 -25.20 -7.10 -21.55
C THR A 313 -24.46 -5.83 -21.12
N PRO A 314 -24.50 -4.72 -21.90
CA PRO A 314 -23.77 -3.50 -21.55
C PRO A 314 -24.14 -2.97 -20.16
N LEU A 315 -23.15 -2.51 -19.37
CA LEU A 315 -23.37 -1.87 -18.07
C LEU A 315 -24.45 -0.79 -18.15
N ALA A 316 -24.43 0.07 -19.17
CA ALA A 316 -25.46 1.09 -19.38
C ALA A 316 -26.87 0.50 -19.59
N LYS A 317 -27.00 -0.70 -20.17
CA LYS A 317 -28.25 -1.42 -20.40
C LYS A 317 -28.70 -2.23 -19.17
N VAL A 318 -27.77 -2.69 -18.33
CA VAL A 318 -28.06 -3.28 -17.01
C VAL A 318 -28.48 -2.19 -16.02
N ILE A 319 -27.71 -1.10 -15.90
CA ILE A 319 -28.09 0.09 -15.13
C ILE A 319 -29.41 0.66 -15.64
N HIS A 320 -29.65 0.73 -16.96
CA HIS A 320 -30.94 1.20 -17.49
C HIS A 320 -32.08 0.23 -17.22
N ASN A 321 -31.88 -1.09 -17.28
CA ASN A 321 -32.92 -2.07 -16.94
C ASN A 321 -33.24 -2.05 -15.43
N ASP A 322 -32.24 -1.96 -14.57
CA ASP A 322 -32.39 -1.79 -13.12
C ASP A 322 -33.07 -0.44 -12.78
N TYR A 323 -32.62 0.65 -13.40
CA TYR A 323 -33.23 1.97 -13.25
C TYR A 323 -34.68 2.02 -13.75
N ASN A 324 -35.00 1.33 -14.84
CA ASN A 324 -36.37 1.22 -15.33
C ASN A 324 -37.23 0.31 -14.44
N SER A 325 -36.70 -0.79 -13.90
CA SER A 325 -37.46 -1.69 -13.00
C SER A 325 -37.76 -1.05 -11.63
N ARG A 326 -36.91 -0.12 -11.18
CA ARG A 326 -37.13 0.71 -9.98
C ARG A 326 -38.36 1.62 -10.04
N SER A 327 -38.95 1.84 -11.23
CA SER A 327 -40.13 2.72 -11.39
C SER A 327 -41.44 2.21 -10.76
N GLY A 328 -41.46 0.98 -10.21
CA GLY A 328 -42.66 0.43 -9.55
C GLY A 328 -42.43 -0.49 -8.34
N THR A 329 -41.19 -0.68 -7.86
CA THR A 329 -40.87 -1.78 -6.91
C THR A 329 -40.04 -1.39 -5.67
N SER A 330 -39.83 -0.09 -5.41
CA SER A 330 -39.08 0.39 -4.23
C SER A 330 -39.65 -0.08 -2.89
N PHE A 331 -40.95 -0.40 -2.83
CA PHE A 331 -41.65 -0.86 -1.62
C PHE A 331 -41.54 -2.37 -1.33
N ALA A 332 -41.07 -3.18 -2.29
CA ALA A 332 -41.05 -4.64 -2.15
C ALA A 332 -39.66 -5.22 -1.86
N ALA A 333 -38.60 -4.64 -2.44
CA ALA A 333 -37.24 -5.16 -2.32
C ALA A 333 -36.63 -5.00 -0.92
N SER A 334 -37.11 -4.03 -0.12
CA SER A 334 -36.71 -3.83 1.28
C SER A 334 -37.19 -4.94 2.24
N ARG A 335 -38.11 -5.81 1.80
CA ARG A 335 -38.71 -6.89 2.62
C ARG A 335 -38.07 -8.27 2.44
N SER A 336 -37.14 -8.43 1.50
CA SER A 336 -36.42 -9.69 1.30
C SER A 336 -34.93 -9.46 1.44
N ASP A 337 -34.28 -10.18 2.36
CA ASP A 337 -32.85 -10.11 2.70
C ASP A 337 -31.90 -10.64 1.58
N LYS A 338 -32.35 -10.55 0.32
CA LYS A 338 -31.65 -10.96 -0.91
C LYS A 338 -31.19 -9.74 -1.72
N LEU A 339 -30.53 -8.79 -1.08
CA LEU A 339 -29.87 -7.70 -1.79
C LEU A 339 -28.54 -8.21 -2.40
N HIS A 340 -28.64 -8.86 -3.56
CA HIS A 340 -27.45 -9.33 -4.29
C HIS A 340 -26.53 -8.15 -4.66
N LEU A 341 -25.22 -8.41 -4.74
CA LEU A 341 -24.16 -7.46 -5.14
C LEU A 341 -24.14 -7.22 -6.67
N VAL A 342 -25.29 -6.95 -7.29
CA VAL A 342 -25.55 -7.09 -8.75
C VAL A 342 -24.83 -6.06 -9.65
N GLY A 343 -24.19 -5.03 -9.12
CA GLY A 343 -23.54 -4.00 -9.94
C GLY A 343 -22.08 -4.30 -10.27
N GLU A 344 -21.22 -4.17 -9.25
CA GLU A 344 -19.76 -4.21 -9.39
C GLU A 344 -19.23 -5.61 -9.70
N GLU A 345 -19.86 -6.66 -9.15
CA GLU A 345 -19.56 -8.04 -9.52
C GLU A 345 -19.69 -8.26 -11.03
N TRP A 346 -20.63 -7.62 -11.71
CA TRP A 346 -20.94 -7.92 -13.11
C TRP A 346 -19.98 -7.22 -14.07
N LEU A 347 -19.66 -5.95 -13.83
CA LEU A 347 -18.61 -5.25 -14.59
C LEU A 347 -17.30 -6.04 -14.54
N TYR A 348 -16.96 -6.57 -13.36
CA TYR A 348 -15.73 -7.29 -13.17
C TYR A 348 -15.78 -8.76 -13.61
N LYS A 349 -16.89 -9.49 -13.41
CA LYS A 349 -17.08 -10.88 -13.90
C LYS A 349 -16.91 -10.97 -15.42
N ASP A 350 -17.34 -9.97 -16.18
CA ASP A 350 -17.12 -9.88 -17.63
C ASP A 350 -15.63 -9.74 -18.03
N PHE A 351 -14.77 -9.34 -17.09
CA PHE A 351 -13.33 -9.20 -17.27
C PHE A 351 -12.49 -10.20 -16.45
N VAL A 352 -13.09 -11.05 -15.61
CA VAL A 352 -12.36 -12.02 -14.77
C VAL A 352 -11.52 -12.92 -15.66
N GLN A 353 -10.21 -12.81 -15.53
CA GLN A 353 -9.26 -13.67 -16.22
C GLN A 353 -9.17 -15.00 -15.48
N GLU A 354 -9.34 -16.11 -16.20
CA GLU A 354 -9.08 -17.46 -15.67
C GLU A 354 -7.65 -17.61 -15.12
N ASN A 355 -6.69 -16.88 -15.73
CA ASN A 355 -5.35 -16.69 -15.20
C ASN A 355 -5.01 -15.18 -15.13
N PRO A 356 -5.22 -14.52 -13.97
CA PRO A 356 -4.89 -13.10 -13.74
C PRO A 356 -3.43 -12.76 -14.01
N TRP A 357 -2.54 -13.70 -13.68
CA TRP A 357 -1.11 -13.50 -13.62
C TRP A 357 -0.42 -13.82 -14.94
N LYS A 358 -1.10 -14.48 -15.89
CA LYS A 358 -0.64 -14.88 -17.24
C LYS A 358 0.34 -13.92 -17.95
N ASN A 359 0.09 -12.61 -17.89
CA ASN A 359 0.88 -11.60 -18.61
C ASN A 359 1.85 -10.82 -17.72
N ILE A 360 1.99 -11.21 -16.44
CA ILE A 360 2.69 -10.47 -15.40
C ILE A 360 4.02 -11.17 -15.09
N ARG A 361 5.11 -10.42 -15.15
CA ARG A 361 6.43 -10.90 -14.71
C ARG A 361 6.64 -10.49 -13.26
N VAL A 362 6.91 -11.48 -12.42
CA VAL A 362 7.21 -11.30 -11.00
C VAL A 362 8.59 -11.87 -10.72
N ALA A 363 9.42 -11.12 -10.02
CA ALA A 363 10.73 -11.56 -9.55
C ALA A 363 10.84 -11.33 -8.04
N VAL A 364 11.69 -12.11 -7.37
CA VAL A 364 12.08 -11.84 -5.97
C VAL A 364 13.39 -11.08 -5.98
N ARG A 365 13.51 -10.06 -5.14
CA ARG A 365 14.76 -9.40 -4.81
C ARG A 365 15.10 -9.71 -3.36
N VAL A 366 16.37 -10.05 -3.10
CA VAL A 366 16.94 -10.18 -1.75
C VAL A 366 18.19 -9.31 -1.72
N GLY A 367 18.11 -8.18 -1.01
CA GLY A 367 19.17 -7.18 -1.02
C GLY A 367 19.48 -6.64 -2.43
N PRO A 368 20.73 -6.76 -2.92
CA PRO A 368 21.11 -6.38 -4.27
C PRO A 368 20.79 -7.46 -5.33
N LEU A 369 20.43 -8.68 -4.95
CA LEU A 369 20.20 -9.78 -5.89
C LEU A 369 18.75 -9.86 -6.36
N VAL A 370 18.53 -10.22 -7.63
CA VAL A 370 17.23 -10.45 -8.27
C VAL A 370 17.18 -11.87 -8.82
N PHE A 371 16.14 -12.61 -8.45
CA PHE A 371 15.86 -13.99 -8.80
C PHE A 371 14.63 -14.06 -9.71
N GLU A 372 14.81 -14.62 -10.90
CA GLU A 372 13.79 -14.75 -11.95
C GLU A 372 13.64 -16.23 -12.34
N ASN A 373 12.41 -16.69 -12.60
CA ASN A 373 12.21 -18.06 -13.10
C ASN A 373 12.54 -18.19 -14.59
N GLY A 374 12.76 -19.44 -15.00
CA GLY A 374 13.62 -19.73 -16.14
C GLY A 374 13.03 -19.48 -17.51
N SER A 375 13.48 -18.40 -18.14
CA SER A 375 13.32 -18.20 -19.59
C SER A 375 14.38 -19.01 -20.37
N LYS A 376 14.31 -18.98 -21.71
CA LYS A 376 15.37 -19.54 -22.56
C LYS A 376 16.74 -18.91 -22.30
N GLU A 377 16.77 -17.64 -21.90
CA GLU A 377 18.01 -16.90 -21.64
C GLU A 377 18.77 -17.48 -20.43
N SER A 378 18.04 -17.95 -19.41
CA SER A 378 18.58 -18.62 -18.22
C SER A 378 18.48 -20.15 -18.30
N ARG A 379 18.60 -20.72 -19.50
CA ARG A 379 18.60 -22.18 -19.77
C ARG A 379 17.40 -22.94 -19.18
N ASN A 380 16.21 -22.33 -19.22
CA ASN A 380 14.98 -22.85 -18.59
C ASN A 380 15.12 -23.12 -17.08
N GLY A 381 16.03 -22.42 -16.40
CA GLY A 381 16.28 -22.50 -14.97
C GLY A 381 16.36 -21.11 -14.33
N ALA A 382 16.48 -21.03 -13.01
CA ALA A 382 16.40 -19.76 -12.29
C ALA A 382 17.59 -18.85 -12.63
N GLY A 383 17.30 -17.65 -13.13
CA GLY A 383 18.29 -16.61 -13.39
C GLY A 383 18.50 -15.74 -12.15
N ILE A 384 19.77 -15.44 -11.85
CA ILE A 384 20.17 -14.60 -10.71
C ILE A 384 21.05 -13.46 -11.24
N SER A 385 20.72 -12.23 -10.88
CA SER A 385 21.43 -11.04 -11.34
C SER A 385 21.51 -9.96 -10.26
N ILE A 386 22.42 -9.01 -10.42
CA ILE A 386 22.49 -7.81 -9.55
C ILE A 386 21.47 -6.78 -10.07
N ARG A 387 20.68 -6.21 -9.17
CA ARG A 387 19.72 -5.13 -9.47
C ARG A 387 20.43 -3.87 -10.02
N ASP A 388 19.69 -3.00 -10.69
CA ASP A 388 20.17 -1.64 -10.93
C ASP A 388 20.31 -0.89 -9.59
N PRO A 389 21.41 -0.14 -9.35
CA PRO A 389 21.62 0.64 -8.13
C PRO A 389 20.43 1.56 -7.82
N ILE A 390 20.16 1.72 -6.52
CA ILE A 390 19.18 2.70 -6.03
C ILE A 390 19.74 4.11 -6.16
N PHE A 391 21.03 4.28 -5.86
CA PHE A 391 21.69 5.59 -5.79
C PHE A 391 22.63 5.85 -6.99
N GLY A 392 23.13 7.08 -7.09
CA GLY A 392 23.98 7.53 -8.20
C GLY A 392 23.23 8.03 -9.44
N GLN A 393 23.98 8.60 -10.40
CA GLN A 393 23.48 9.00 -11.72
C GLN A 393 24.37 8.38 -12.81
N GLY A 394 23.90 7.33 -13.48
CA GLY A 394 24.60 6.76 -14.62
C GLY A 394 24.06 5.41 -15.06
N HIS A 395 24.12 5.16 -16.37
CA HIS A 395 24.06 3.78 -16.87
C HIS A 395 25.25 3.00 -16.32
N GLN A 396 25.05 1.73 -15.96
CA GLN A 396 26.15 0.87 -15.50
C GLN A 396 27.25 0.83 -16.56
N ARG A 397 28.51 1.09 -16.16
CA ARG A 397 29.68 1.11 -17.06
C ARG A 397 30.52 -0.17 -17.03
N VAL A 398 30.13 -1.14 -16.21
CA VAL A 398 30.80 -2.44 -16.07
C VAL A 398 29.82 -3.55 -16.47
N ASN A 399 30.31 -4.56 -17.20
CA ASN A 399 29.53 -5.75 -17.55
C ASN A 399 29.00 -6.43 -16.26
N GLY A 400 27.77 -6.93 -16.30
CA GLY A 400 27.15 -7.56 -15.13
C GLY A 400 27.29 -9.08 -15.18
N THR A 401 27.92 -9.66 -14.16
CA THR A 401 27.85 -11.11 -13.93
C THR A 401 26.42 -11.52 -13.59
N CYS A 402 25.96 -12.61 -14.19
CA CYS A 402 24.69 -13.27 -13.92
C CYS A 402 24.95 -14.77 -13.71
N LEU A 403 24.14 -15.41 -12.89
CA LEU A 403 24.14 -16.86 -12.69
C LEU A 403 22.84 -17.47 -13.23
N ALA A 404 22.87 -18.73 -13.61
CA ALA A 404 21.67 -19.52 -13.90
C ALA A 404 21.79 -20.92 -13.28
N VAL A 405 20.77 -21.32 -12.51
CA VAL A 405 20.63 -22.67 -11.95
C VAL A 405 19.65 -23.44 -12.84
N CYS A 406 20.12 -24.44 -13.58
CA CYS A 406 19.31 -25.19 -14.53
C CYS A 406 18.09 -25.87 -13.87
N GLY A 407 16.97 -25.91 -14.59
CA GLY A 407 15.71 -26.52 -14.12
C GLY A 407 15.64 -28.04 -14.24
N GLU A 408 16.78 -28.71 -14.44
CA GLU A 408 16.90 -30.17 -14.58
C GLU A 408 17.09 -30.84 -13.20
N ASN A 409 16.98 -32.17 -13.14
CA ASN A 409 17.11 -32.91 -11.87
C ASN A 409 18.52 -32.78 -11.27
N GLU A 410 19.54 -32.84 -12.11
CA GLU A 410 20.92 -32.46 -11.76
C GLU A 410 21.09 -30.97 -12.04
N ARG A 411 20.93 -30.15 -11.00
CA ARG A 411 20.97 -28.69 -11.12
C ARG A 411 22.40 -28.25 -11.42
N GLN A 412 22.70 -27.97 -12.67
CA GLN A 412 23.97 -27.35 -13.09
C GLN A 412 23.94 -25.84 -12.91
N LEU A 413 25.06 -25.28 -12.47
CA LEU A 413 25.28 -23.84 -12.33
C LEU A 413 26.07 -23.29 -13.52
N TRP A 414 25.55 -22.20 -14.09
CA TRP A 414 26.15 -21.50 -15.21
C TRP A 414 26.39 -20.04 -14.86
N ARG A 415 27.50 -19.47 -15.35
CA ARG A 415 27.85 -18.05 -15.22
C ARG A 415 27.79 -17.40 -16.59
N TYR A 416 27.33 -16.16 -16.65
CA TYR A 416 27.33 -15.34 -17.86
C TYR A 416 27.73 -13.90 -17.55
N VAL A 417 28.56 -13.33 -18.42
CA VAL A 417 28.94 -11.91 -18.37
C VAL A 417 28.06 -11.16 -19.36
N ARG A 418 27.04 -10.47 -18.84
CA ARG A 418 26.07 -9.75 -19.65
C ARG A 418 26.69 -8.44 -20.19
N PRO A 419 26.77 -8.27 -21.52
CA PRO A 419 27.39 -7.10 -22.12
C PRO A 419 26.50 -5.87 -21.99
N LEU A 420 27.13 -4.70 -22.03
CA LEU A 420 26.47 -3.41 -22.03
C LEU A 420 26.10 -2.92 -23.44
N PRO A 421 25.12 -2.00 -23.57
CA PRO A 421 24.25 -1.50 -22.52
C PRO A 421 22.99 -2.36 -22.34
N TRP A 422 22.62 -2.65 -21.08
CA TRP A 422 21.29 -3.20 -20.80
C TRP A 422 20.28 -2.09 -20.52
N LYS A 423 19.01 -2.35 -20.86
CA LYS A 423 17.90 -1.41 -20.63
C LYS A 423 17.41 -1.54 -19.18
N ARG A 424 17.32 -0.41 -18.45
CA ARG A 424 16.78 -0.37 -17.08
C ARG A 424 15.37 -0.96 -17.05
N LYS A 425 15.09 -1.83 -16.08
CA LYS A 425 13.76 -2.43 -15.89
C LYS A 425 12.76 -1.37 -15.41
N ARG A 426 11.57 -1.33 -16.01
CA ARG A 426 10.43 -0.52 -15.56
C ARG A 426 9.53 -1.38 -14.68
N PHE A 427 9.27 -0.94 -13.45
CA PHE A 427 8.38 -1.64 -12.53
C PHE A 427 6.96 -1.07 -12.56
N GLN A 428 5.96 -1.93 -12.40
CA GLN A 428 4.57 -1.56 -12.12
C GLN A 428 4.31 -1.49 -10.60
N ALA A 429 4.95 -2.35 -9.83
CA ALA A 429 4.90 -2.32 -8.38
C ALA A 429 6.16 -2.95 -7.78
N VAL A 430 6.50 -2.56 -6.56
CA VAL A 430 7.43 -3.27 -5.68
C VAL A 430 6.67 -3.54 -4.39
N LEU A 431 6.59 -4.81 -3.99
CA LEU A 431 5.86 -5.26 -2.80
C LEU A 431 6.89 -5.65 -1.74
N LYS A 432 6.95 -4.90 -0.63
CA LYS A 432 7.87 -5.23 0.47
C LYS A 432 7.42 -6.54 1.14
N GLN A 433 8.28 -7.54 1.23
CA GLN A 433 7.96 -8.81 1.90
C GLN A 433 8.62 -8.88 3.27
N VAL A 434 9.90 -8.50 3.35
CA VAL A 434 10.65 -8.41 4.61
C VAL A 434 11.38 -7.07 4.66
N VAL A 435 11.26 -6.39 5.79
CA VAL A 435 11.98 -5.15 6.13
C VAL A 435 13.18 -5.56 6.99
N GLY A 436 14.29 -5.89 6.34
CA GLY A 436 15.55 -6.28 6.97
C GLY A 436 16.22 -5.11 7.67
N THR A 437 16.18 -3.92 7.05
CA THR A 437 16.71 -2.62 7.54
C THR A 437 17.69 -2.69 8.73
N PRO A 438 18.96 -3.03 8.49
CA PRO A 438 20.06 -2.59 9.35
C PRO A 438 20.18 -1.05 9.30
N PHE A 439 21.16 -0.49 10.03
CA PHE A 439 21.45 0.96 10.04
C PHE A 439 20.28 1.82 10.60
N THR A 440 19.55 1.30 11.59
CA THR A 440 18.44 2.02 12.25
C THR A 440 18.89 3.12 13.21
N GLY A 441 20.18 3.18 13.54
CA GLY A 441 20.78 4.09 14.53
C GLY A 441 20.37 3.74 15.97
N TRP A 442 19.71 2.61 16.17
CA TRP A 442 19.06 2.25 17.42
C TRP A 442 18.72 0.74 17.44
N PRO A 443 19.23 -0.05 18.41
CA PRO A 443 20.31 0.33 19.30
C PRO A 443 21.59 0.50 18.46
N LEU A 444 22.24 1.66 18.53
CA LEU A 444 23.43 1.93 17.73
C LEU A 444 24.56 0.99 18.18
N SER A 445 24.96 0.05 17.32
CA SER A 445 26.13 -0.79 17.60
C SER A 445 27.42 -0.01 17.31
N PRO A 446 28.55 -0.27 18.00
CA PRO A 446 29.82 0.37 17.69
C PRO A 446 30.27 0.16 16.24
N ALA A 447 30.01 -1.02 15.67
CA ALA A 447 30.29 -1.32 14.27
C ALA A 447 29.42 -0.49 13.30
N GLU A 448 28.18 -0.19 13.67
CA GLU A 448 27.28 0.65 12.88
C GLU A 448 27.77 2.12 12.85
N ASP A 449 28.19 2.68 13.99
CA ASP A 449 28.76 4.03 14.03
C ASP A 449 30.12 4.14 13.32
N GLU A 450 30.96 3.10 13.42
CA GLU A 450 32.22 3.00 12.67
C GLU A 450 31.96 3.04 11.16
N ILE A 451 31.02 2.22 10.65
CA ILE A 451 30.62 2.20 9.24
C ILE A 451 30.06 3.57 8.80
N ILE A 452 29.19 4.20 9.60
CA ILE A 452 28.63 5.52 9.29
C ILE A 452 29.74 6.58 9.22
N THR A 453 30.70 6.53 10.16
CA THR A 453 31.83 7.47 10.22
C THR A 453 32.79 7.27 9.05
N LEU A 454 33.12 6.02 8.68
CA LEU A 454 33.92 5.69 7.50
C LEU A 454 33.23 6.13 6.20
N LEU A 455 31.91 5.98 6.09
CA LEU A 455 31.15 6.42 4.92
C LEU A 455 31.19 7.97 4.76
N VAL A 456 31.07 8.73 5.86
CA VAL A 456 31.21 10.19 5.82
C VAL A 456 32.65 10.61 5.48
N LYS A 457 33.67 9.85 5.94
CA LYS A 457 35.07 10.08 5.56
C LYS A 457 35.29 9.83 4.07
N ALA A 458 34.86 8.69 3.53
CA ALA A 458 34.99 8.33 2.12
C ALA A 458 34.21 9.26 1.16
N SER A 459 33.13 9.89 1.63
CA SER A 459 32.43 10.88 0.81
C SER A 459 33.17 12.22 0.73
N ASN A 460 33.92 12.60 1.77
CA ASN A 460 34.74 13.81 1.80
C ASN A 460 36.11 13.63 1.11
N ASP A 461 36.81 12.53 1.42
CA ASP A 461 38.18 12.27 0.98
C ASP A 461 38.19 11.27 -0.19
N ASP A 462 38.89 11.59 -1.29
CA ASP A 462 39.06 10.68 -2.44
C ASP A 462 40.22 9.68 -2.21
N ILE A 463 40.33 9.16 -0.98
CA ILE A 463 41.36 8.19 -0.58
C ILE A 463 40.88 6.79 -0.97
N GLU A 464 41.52 6.21 -1.98
CA GLU A 464 41.21 4.91 -2.58
C GLU A 464 41.05 3.78 -1.54
N GLY A 465 41.85 3.81 -0.46
CA GLY A 465 41.75 2.85 0.64
C GLY A 465 40.51 2.97 1.54
N ALA A 466 39.89 4.15 1.65
CA ALA A 466 38.74 4.36 2.55
C ALA A 466 37.46 3.68 2.04
N CYS A 467 37.31 3.53 0.72
CA CYS A 467 36.19 2.79 0.13
C CYS A 467 36.34 1.27 0.35
N GLN A 468 37.56 0.73 0.21
CA GLN A 468 37.83 -0.68 0.49
C GLN A 468 37.62 -1.02 1.98
N GLU A 469 38.13 -0.17 2.89
CA GLU A 469 37.90 -0.31 4.34
C GLU A 469 36.40 -0.33 4.67
N LEU A 470 35.61 0.56 4.05
CA LEU A 470 34.15 0.58 4.18
C LEU A 470 33.49 -0.72 3.66
N HIS A 471 33.90 -1.22 2.49
CA HIS A 471 33.38 -2.48 1.93
C HIS A 471 33.64 -3.65 2.89
N ASP A 472 34.86 -3.77 3.41
CA ASP A 472 35.26 -4.86 4.30
C ASP A 472 34.51 -4.81 5.65
N LYS A 473 34.33 -3.61 6.21
CA LYS A 473 33.55 -3.39 7.45
C LYS A 473 32.07 -3.71 7.27
N VAL A 474 31.45 -3.27 6.17
CA VAL A 474 30.05 -3.59 5.86
C VAL A 474 29.88 -5.08 5.62
N LYS A 475 30.83 -5.74 4.94
CA LYS A 475 30.83 -7.20 4.78
C LYS A 475 30.89 -7.91 6.13
N ALA A 476 31.87 -7.59 6.97
CA ALA A 476 32.02 -8.20 8.29
C ALA A 476 30.76 -8.02 9.16
N PHE A 477 30.13 -6.85 9.12
CA PHE A 477 28.90 -6.57 9.86
C PHE A 477 27.69 -7.37 9.37
N LEU A 478 27.47 -7.45 8.05
CA LEU A 478 26.26 -8.07 7.50
C LEU A 478 26.34 -9.60 7.32
N SER A 479 27.54 -10.16 7.17
CA SER A 479 27.75 -11.60 6.87
C SER A 479 26.92 -12.57 7.72
N PRO A 480 26.83 -12.45 9.07
CA PRO A 480 26.11 -13.42 9.90
C PRO A 480 24.63 -13.58 9.53
N TRP A 481 23.98 -12.50 9.07
CA TRP A 481 22.57 -12.54 8.67
C TRP A 481 22.40 -12.91 7.19
N VAL A 482 23.36 -12.54 6.33
CA VAL A 482 23.36 -12.94 4.92
C VAL A 482 23.43 -14.46 4.79
N SER A 483 24.27 -15.14 5.59
CA SER A 483 24.36 -16.61 5.61
C SER A 483 23.00 -17.27 5.88
N VAL A 484 22.27 -16.83 6.91
CA VAL A 484 20.94 -17.37 7.27
C VAL A 484 19.93 -17.23 6.12
N TYR A 485 19.94 -16.09 5.44
CA TYR A 485 19.06 -15.85 4.28
C TYR A 485 19.47 -16.75 3.10
N PHE A 486 20.77 -16.97 2.89
CA PHE A 486 21.30 -17.72 1.76
C PHE A 486 21.18 -19.23 1.94
N GLU A 487 21.34 -19.77 3.15
CA GLU A 487 21.04 -21.18 3.44
C GLU A 487 19.60 -21.53 3.04
N SER A 488 18.64 -20.68 3.41
CA SER A 488 17.22 -20.83 3.04
C SER A 488 17.01 -20.73 1.51
N ILE A 489 17.51 -19.68 0.87
CA ILE A 489 17.32 -19.45 -0.59
C ILE A 489 18.02 -20.52 -1.43
N VAL A 490 19.25 -20.91 -1.07
CA VAL A 490 20.00 -21.96 -1.76
C VAL A 490 19.31 -23.31 -1.56
N GLY A 491 18.84 -23.61 -0.34
CA GLY A 491 18.00 -24.80 -0.09
C GLY A 491 16.79 -24.85 -1.03
N SER A 492 16.04 -23.74 -1.14
CA SER A 492 14.91 -23.63 -2.09
C SER A 492 15.35 -23.75 -3.56
N LEU A 493 16.50 -23.18 -3.94
CA LEU A 493 17.08 -23.27 -5.29
C LEU A 493 17.73 -24.62 -5.60
N LEU A 494 17.87 -25.53 -4.63
CA LEU A 494 18.36 -26.90 -4.83
C LEU A 494 17.26 -27.96 -4.64
N ASP A 495 16.19 -27.71 -3.88
CA ASP A 495 15.06 -28.63 -3.73
C ASP A 495 14.40 -28.93 -5.09
N THR A 496 14.40 -30.21 -5.47
CA THR A 496 13.78 -30.74 -6.69
C THR A 496 12.29 -30.41 -6.82
N LYS A 497 11.58 -30.16 -5.72
CA LYS A 497 10.18 -29.70 -5.71
C LYS A 497 10.02 -28.27 -6.23
N THR A 498 11.04 -27.42 -6.09
CA THR A 498 11.03 -26.04 -6.55
C THR A 498 11.17 -26.00 -8.07
N ARG A 499 10.07 -25.72 -8.78
CA ARG A 499 10.06 -25.61 -10.24
C ARG A 499 10.73 -24.32 -10.72
N LEU A 500 12.01 -24.41 -11.08
CA LEU A 500 12.80 -23.26 -11.58
C LEU A 500 12.40 -22.81 -12.99
N ALA A 501 11.95 -23.73 -13.85
CA ALA A 501 11.56 -23.42 -15.23
C ALA A 501 10.28 -22.57 -15.31
N TRP A 502 10.25 -21.59 -16.22
CA TRP A 502 9.02 -20.85 -16.52
C TRP A 502 8.01 -21.71 -17.28
N ASP A 503 6.74 -21.59 -16.90
CA ASP A 503 5.62 -22.26 -17.54
C ASP A 503 4.71 -21.25 -18.26
N GLY A 504 4.71 -21.25 -19.59
CA GLY A 504 3.87 -20.35 -20.38
C GLY A 504 2.36 -20.62 -20.30
N LEU A 505 1.92 -21.77 -19.78
CA LEU A 505 0.50 -22.10 -19.60
C LEU A 505 -0.04 -21.55 -18.27
N THR A 506 0.70 -21.78 -17.19
CA THR A 506 0.28 -21.38 -15.83
C THR A 506 0.82 -20.02 -15.40
N ASN A 507 1.87 -19.51 -16.06
CA ASN A 507 2.72 -18.40 -15.63
C ASN A 507 3.13 -18.49 -14.15
N ASN A 508 3.92 -19.52 -13.84
CA ASN A 508 4.34 -19.86 -12.48
C ASN A 508 5.31 -18.85 -11.80
N CYS A 509 5.54 -17.64 -12.34
CA CYS A 509 6.43 -16.63 -11.74
C CYS A 509 6.09 -16.38 -10.26
N GLN A 510 4.81 -16.14 -9.94
CA GLN A 510 4.39 -15.89 -8.56
C GLN A 510 4.63 -17.10 -7.65
N GLN A 511 4.46 -18.33 -8.16
CA GLN A 511 4.65 -19.56 -7.41
C GLN A 511 6.14 -19.77 -7.09
N PHE A 512 7.02 -19.58 -8.08
CA PHE A 512 8.47 -19.56 -7.90
C PHE A 512 8.91 -18.51 -6.87
N CYS A 513 8.42 -17.27 -7.00
CA CYS A 513 8.69 -16.19 -6.06
C CYS A 513 8.18 -16.48 -4.65
N ASN A 514 7.13 -17.26 -4.49
CA ASN A 514 6.65 -17.69 -3.18
C ASN A 514 7.51 -18.84 -2.61
N SER A 515 8.01 -19.76 -3.43
CA SER A 515 8.87 -20.86 -2.98
C SER A 515 10.28 -20.46 -2.55
N LEU A 516 10.75 -19.26 -2.91
CA LEU A 516 12.04 -18.71 -2.44
C LEU A 516 11.95 -17.92 -1.12
N ILE A 517 10.75 -17.74 -0.56
CA ILE A 517 10.56 -17.01 0.70
C ILE A 517 10.03 -18.00 1.74
N ASP A 518 10.93 -18.46 2.59
CA ASP A 518 10.65 -19.39 3.67
C ASP A 518 9.66 -18.80 4.68
N TRP A 519 8.53 -19.49 4.86
CA TRP A 519 7.48 -19.09 5.78
C TRP A 519 7.86 -19.31 7.25
N GLU A 520 8.66 -20.32 7.58
CA GLU A 520 9.05 -20.56 8.97
C GLU A 520 10.05 -19.49 9.43
N LEU A 521 10.94 -19.07 8.54
CA LEU A 521 11.95 -18.04 8.81
C LEU A 521 11.36 -16.61 8.79
N PHE A 522 10.50 -16.29 7.81
CA PHE A 522 9.98 -14.94 7.57
C PHE A 522 8.48 -14.76 7.84
N GLY A 523 7.77 -15.80 8.28
CA GLY A 523 6.35 -15.72 8.65
C GLY A 523 6.04 -14.88 9.90
N PRO A 524 6.84 -14.91 10.98
CA PRO A 524 6.63 -14.06 12.15
C PRO A 524 6.65 -12.56 11.80
N LEU A 525 5.78 -11.76 12.43
CA LEU A 525 5.65 -10.33 12.13
C LEU A 525 6.94 -9.54 12.43
N VAL A 526 7.68 -9.94 13.46
CA VAL A 526 8.97 -9.36 13.86
C VAL A 526 9.94 -10.49 14.20
N ALA A 527 11.23 -10.32 13.90
CA ALA A 527 12.25 -11.27 14.32
C ALA A 527 12.52 -11.16 15.83
N SER A 528 12.89 -12.28 16.46
CA SER A 528 13.37 -12.30 17.85
C SER A 528 14.81 -11.82 18.01
N SER A 529 15.54 -11.62 16.91
CA SER A 529 16.97 -11.36 16.85
C SER A 529 17.37 -9.95 17.28
N SER A 530 18.33 -9.84 18.20
CA SER A 530 19.02 -8.58 18.48
C SER A 530 20.17 -8.34 17.48
N VAL A 531 20.55 -7.08 17.29
CA VAL A 531 21.79 -6.70 16.57
C VAL A 531 23.03 -6.99 17.42
N THR A 532 22.87 -7.08 18.75
CA THR A 532 23.93 -7.52 19.67
C THR A 532 24.09 -9.03 19.58
N ILE A 533 24.99 -9.50 18.71
CA ILE A 533 25.27 -10.92 18.50
C ILE A 533 25.88 -11.51 19.79
N SER A 534 25.19 -12.50 20.37
CA SER A 534 25.77 -13.45 21.32
C SER A 534 26.64 -14.43 20.54
N THR A 535 27.90 -14.61 20.92
CA THR A 535 28.84 -15.51 20.22
C THR A 535 28.51 -16.99 20.38
N ASN A 536 27.54 -17.32 21.23
CA ASN A 536 27.26 -18.69 21.66
C ASN A 536 25.97 -19.27 21.05
N ASP A 537 25.18 -18.44 20.38
CA ASP A 537 23.88 -18.82 19.80
C ASP A 537 23.97 -18.88 18.26
N PRO A 538 23.26 -19.82 17.59
CA PRO A 538 23.24 -19.88 16.13
C PRO A 538 22.65 -18.60 15.54
N PRO A 539 23.18 -18.10 14.40
CA PRO A 539 22.71 -16.84 13.82
C PRO A 539 21.22 -16.92 13.47
N GLN A 540 20.47 -15.92 13.92
CA GLN A 540 19.03 -15.78 13.71
C GLN A 540 18.76 -14.71 12.65
N PRO A 541 17.65 -14.77 11.88
CA PRO A 541 17.38 -13.79 10.82
C PRO A 541 17.20 -12.38 11.38
N LEU A 542 17.86 -11.38 10.80
CA LEU A 542 17.66 -9.97 11.16
C LEU A 542 16.58 -9.35 10.27
N TYR A 543 15.43 -9.01 10.85
CA TYR A 543 14.44 -8.11 10.24
C TYR A 543 13.62 -7.37 11.31
N ARG A 544 13.05 -6.22 10.94
CA ARG A 544 12.22 -5.36 11.81
C ARG A 544 10.73 -5.54 11.61
N MET A 545 10.31 -5.94 10.42
CA MET A 545 8.90 -6.20 10.11
C MET A 545 8.81 -7.19 8.94
N SER A 546 7.84 -8.10 8.99
CA SER A 546 7.52 -9.00 7.87
C SER A 546 6.06 -8.86 7.42
N PHE A 547 5.90 -8.79 6.11
CA PHE A 547 4.64 -8.77 5.38
C PHE A 547 4.43 -10.05 4.57
N VAL A 548 5.26 -11.08 4.79
CA VAL A 548 5.05 -12.39 4.17
C VAL A 548 3.68 -12.93 4.62
N CYS A 549 2.94 -13.47 3.66
CA CYS A 549 1.66 -14.16 3.82
C CYS A 549 1.73 -15.52 3.12
N ARG A 550 1.10 -16.56 3.68
CA ARG A 550 1.04 -17.87 3.01
C ARG A 550 0.26 -17.77 1.68
N PRO A 551 0.49 -18.71 0.75
CA PRO A 551 -0.37 -18.86 -0.42
C PRO A 551 -1.85 -18.89 -0.01
N ARG A 552 -2.74 -18.38 -0.88
CA ARG A 552 -4.19 -18.22 -0.68
C ARG A 552 -4.64 -17.02 0.17
N ALA A 553 -3.77 -16.39 0.97
CA ALA A 553 -4.14 -15.25 1.83
C ALA A 553 -4.88 -14.09 1.13
N ALA A 554 -4.53 -13.82 -0.13
CA ALA A 554 -5.09 -12.74 -0.95
C ALA A 554 -5.58 -13.20 -2.34
N GLN A 555 -5.90 -14.50 -2.52
CA GLN A 555 -6.18 -15.06 -3.86
C GLN A 555 -7.62 -14.90 -4.35
N ASP A 556 -8.60 -14.66 -3.47
CA ASP A 556 -9.97 -14.41 -3.88
C ASP A 556 -10.19 -12.90 -4.11
N PRO A 557 -10.44 -12.46 -5.37
CA PRO A 557 -10.66 -11.06 -5.70
C PRO A 557 -12.01 -10.53 -5.19
N PHE A 558 -12.98 -11.40 -4.89
CA PHE A 558 -14.34 -11.06 -4.43
C PHE A 558 -14.57 -11.29 -2.93
N ASN A 559 -13.65 -11.98 -2.24
CA ASN A 559 -13.62 -11.94 -0.78
C ASN A 559 -13.35 -10.50 -0.32
N HIS A 560 -14.13 -10.03 0.65
CA HIS A 560 -14.09 -8.67 1.18
C HIS A 560 -14.19 -8.66 2.71
N PRO A 561 -13.76 -7.59 3.39
CA PRO A 561 -13.99 -7.41 4.81
C PRO A 561 -15.50 -7.34 5.11
N ASN A 562 -16.07 -8.44 5.63
CA ASN A 562 -17.50 -8.57 5.93
C ASN A 562 -18.02 -7.67 7.10
N SER A 563 -17.18 -6.80 7.64
CA SER A 563 -17.49 -5.89 8.76
C SER A 563 -16.49 -4.73 8.74
N ILE A 564 -16.92 -3.54 9.18
CA ILE A 564 -16.05 -2.38 9.39
C ILE A 564 -14.97 -2.64 10.48
N THR A 565 -15.15 -3.62 11.36
CA THR A 565 -14.14 -4.00 12.37
C THR A 565 -12.98 -4.83 11.80
N ASN A 566 -13.17 -5.41 10.60
CA ASN A 566 -12.14 -6.17 9.93
C ASN A 566 -11.10 -5.23 9.33
N VAL A 567 -9.85 -5.69 9.31
CA VAL A 567 -8.75 -4.97 8.66
C VAL A 567 -9.06 -4.81 7.16
N PRO A 568 -9.09 -3.56 6.62
CA PRO A 568 -9.40 -3.29 5.23
C PRO A 568 -8.21 -3.60 4.32
N TYR A 569 -8.44 -3.65 3.01
CA TYR A 569 -7.34 -3.86 2.05
C TYR A 569 -6.38 -2.67 2.02
N GLY A 570 -5.08 -2.99 1.95
CA GLY A 570 -4.04 -2.04 1.60
C GLY A 570 -4.17 -1.55 0.16
N LEU A 571 -3.59 -0.39 -0.13
CA LEU A 571 -3.60 0.23 -1.46
C LEU A 571 -2.92 -0.66 -2.51
N THR A 572 -1.88 -1.41 -2.12
CA THR A 572 -1.13 -2.35 -2.97
C THR A 572 -1.94 -3.61 -3.26
N GLU A 573 -2.72 -4.10 -2.27
CA GLU A 573 -3.67 -5.19 -2.49
C GLU A 573 -4.76 -4.76 -3.48
N GLU A 574 -5.31 -3.56 -3.33
CA GLU A 574 -6.29 -3.00 -4.26
C GLU A 574 -5.73 -2.78 -5.66
N TYR A 575 -4.46 -2.39 -5.80
CA TYR A 575 -3.80 -2.27 -7.10
C TYR A 575 -3.61 -3.64 -7.77
N THR A 576 -3.08 -4.63 -7.04
CA THR A 576 -2.80 -5.97 -7.58
C THR A 576 -4.06 -6.78 -7.86
N ARG A 577 -5.14 -6.60 -7.10
CA ARG A 577 -6.47 -7.20 -7.38
C ARG A 577 -6.97 -6.88 -8.80
N ARG A 578 -6.61 -5.72 -9.36
CA ARG A 578 -7.04 -5.30 -10.72
C ARG A 578 -6.52 -6.22 -11.82
N PHE A 579 -5.46 -6.99 -11.56
CA PHE A 579 -4.95 -7.98 -12.51
C PHE A 579 -5.94 -9.12 -12.75
N HIS A 580 -6.78 -9.46 -11.77
CA HIS A 580 -7.88 -10.42 -11.95
C HIS A 580 -8.88 -9.94 -13.00
N PHE A 581 -8.94 -8.64 -13.27
CA PHE A 581 -9.84 -8.00 -14.24
C PHE A 581 -9.12 -7.56 -15.52
N GLY A 582 -7.93 -8.11 -15.78
CA GLY A 582 -7.19 -7.82 -17.01
C GLY A 582 -6.48 -6.46 -17.04
N CYS A 583 -6.38 -5.74 -15.93
CA CYS A 583 -5.70 -4.44 -15.82
C CYS A 583 -4.16 -4.54 -15.78
N TYR A 584 -3.54 -5.52 -16.43
CA TYR A 584 -2.08 -5.74 -16.40
C TYR A 584 -1.27 -4.73 -17.23
N THR A 585 -1.92 -3.90 -18.07
CA THR A 585 -1.25 -2.83 -18.82
C THR A 585 -1.83 -1.48 -18.44
N GLY A 586 -0.99 -0.62 -17.85
CA GLY A 586 -1.42 0.63 -17.24
C GLY A 586 -0.28 1.44 -16.62
N PRO A 587 -0.61 2.50 -15.84
CA PRO A 587 0.36 3.16 -14.97
C PRO A 587 0.94 2.19 -13.94
N ASP A 588 2.09 2.54 -13.36
CA ASP A 588 2.56 1.90 -12.14
C ASP A 588 1.66 2.26 -10.94
N PHE A 589 1.94 1.65 -9.78
CA PHE A 589 1.14 1.82 -8.57
C PHE A 589 1.04 3.28 -8.09
N ILE A 590 2.14 4.04 -8.08
CA ILE A 590 2.16 5.44 -7.63
C ILE A 590 1.35 6.32 -8.58
N ASP A 591 1.56 6.16 -9.90
CA ASP A 591 0.81 6.92 -10.90
C ASP A 591 -0.68 6.58 -10.84
N SER A 592 -1.02 5.31 -10.61
CA SER A 592 -2.41 4.89 -10.44
C SER A 592 -3.11 5.51 -9.23
N LEU A 593 -2.38 5.83 -8.15
CA LEU A 593 -2.95 6.55 -7.01
C LEU A 593 -3.09 8.04 -7.31
N HIS A 594 -2.17 8.64 -8.08
CA HIS A 594 -2.34 10.00 -8.60
C HIS A 594 -3.55 10.14 -9.54
N GLU A 595 -3.95 9.10 -10.29
CA GLU A 595 -5.17 9.15 -11.12
C GLU A 595 -6.44 9.47 -10.32
N TYR A 596 -6.52 9.08 -9.03
CA TYR A 596 -7.64 9.47 -8.16
C TYR A 596 -7.74 10.99 -8.06
N TRP A 597 -6.64 11.69 -7.77
CA TRP A 597 -6.61 13.14 -7.56
C TRP A 597 -6.69 13.94 -8.86
N TYR A 598 -5.95 13.51 -9.89
CA TYR A 598 -5.79 14.25 -11.14
C TYR A 598 -6.89 13.97 -12.17
N ASP A 599 -7.32 12.72 -12.36
CA ASP A 599 -8.28 12.33 -13.42
C ASP A 599 -9.72 12.10 -12.91
N TRP A 600 -9.88 11.33 -11.84
CA TRP A 600 -11.21 10.97 -11.34
C TRP A 600 -11.84 12.11 -10.52
N ALA A 601 -11.11 12.65 -9.54
CA ALA A 601 -11.56 13.75 -8.68
C ALA A 601 -11.39 15.14 -9.31
N GLY A 602 -10.54 15.26 -10.34
CA GLY A 602 -10.41 16.46 -11.16
C GLY A 602 -9.73 17.68 -10.51
N PHE A 603 -8.94 17.49 -9.45
CA PHE A 603 -8.30 18.61 -8.74
C PHE A 603 -7.05 19.19 -9.43
N HIS A 604 -6.56 18.54 -10.49
CA HIS A 604 -5.34 18.88 -11.24
C HIS A 604 -4.02 18.88 -10.43
N LYS A 605 -4.07 18.73 -9.10
CA LYS A 605 -2.94 18.58 -8.18
C LYS A 605 -3.39 17.87 -6.89
N PRO A 606 -2.47 17.38 -6.04
CA PRO A 606 -2.82 16.88 -4.71
C PRO A 606 -3.31 18.02 -3.80
N LEU A 607 -4.12 17.69 -2.80
CA LEU A 607 -4.75 18.68 -1.91
C LEU A 607 -3.90 18.99 -0.67
N TYR A 608 -3.16 18.01 -0.16
CA TYR A 608 -2.51 18.06 1.15
C TYR A 608 -0.99 17.79 1.09
N PRO A 609 -0.24 18.18 2.14
CA PRO A 609 1.16 17.80 2.28
C PRO A 609 1.40 16.30 2.13
N HIS A 610 2.62 15.94 1.74
CA HIS A 610 3.10 14.57 1.51
C HIS A 610 2.42 13.79 0.36
N GLN A 611 1.24 14.19 -0.13
CA GLN A 611 0.50 13.49 -1.19
C GLN A 611 1.21 13.43 -2.54
N SER A 612 2.21 14.28 -2.80
CA SER A 612 3.07 14.18 -4.00
C SER A 612 3.84 12.85 -4.07
N LEU A 613 4.23 12.31 -2.91
CA LEU A 613 4.96 11.06 -2.75
C LEU A 613 4.05 9.93 -2.23
N PHE A 614 3.09 10.26 -1.37
CA PHE A 614 2.19 9.32 -0.69
C PHE A 614 0.72 9.68 -0.99
N PRO A 615 0.24 9.43 -2.23
CA PRO A 615 -1.01 9.96 -2.79
C PRO A 615 -2.32 9.36 -2.25
N TRP A 616 -2.51 9.40 -0.93
CA TRP A 616 -3.75 9.03 -0.23
C TRP A 616 -4.17 10.12 0.76
N ASP A 617 -5.41 10.05 1.26
CA ASP A 617 -5.86 10.82 2.42
C ASP A 617 -5.82 9.91 3.66
N CYS A 618 -4.93 10.22 4.60
CA CYS A 618 -4.70 9.44 5.81
C CYS A 618 -5.75 9.68 6.92
N THR A 619 -6.88 10.34 6.64
CA THR A 619 -7.94 10.56 7.63
C THR A 619 -8.66 9.24 7.94
N GLU A 620 -8.72 8.85 9.21
CA GLU A 620 -9.32 7.59 9.63
C GLU A 620 -10.79 7.73 10.03
N ALA A 621 -11.66 6.89 9.47
CA ALA A 621 -13.10 6.89 9.73
C ALA A 621 -13.50 6.18 11.05
N LEU A 622 -12.72 5.19 11.53
CA LEU A 622 -13.16 4.28 12.59
C LEU A 622 -12.51 4.49 13.96
N ARG A 623 -11.18 4.36 14.08
CA ARG A 623 -10.52 4.47 15.40
C ARG A 623 -10.26 5.92 15.82
N ARG A 624 -10.73 6.90 15.02
CA ARG A 624 -10.77 8.34 15.30
C ARG A 624 -9.42 8.90 15.76
N TYR A 625 -8.37 8.63 14.99
CA TYR A 625 -7.09 9.31 15.20
C TYR A 625 -7.32 10.84 15.15
N PRO A 626 -6.86 11.63 16.14
CA PRO A 626 -7.30 13.02 16.34
C PRO A 626 -6.88 13.98 15.22
N VAL A 627 -5.98 13.56 14.34
CA VAL A 627 -5.38 14.38 13.29
C VAL A 627 -5.77 13.85 11.90
N LYS A 628 -6.27 14.76 11.05
CA LYS A 628 -6.73 14.46 9.67
C LYS A 628 -5.56 14.56 8.69
N CYS A 629 -5.77 14.16 7.43
CA CYS A 629 -4.85 14.56 6.36
C CYS A 629 -4.93 16.09 6.17
N GLY A 630 -3.83 16.70 5.73
CA GLY A 630 -3.67 18.16 5.72
C GLY A 630 -3.01 18.73 6.98
N THR A 631 -3.30 18.16 8.16
CA THR A 631 -2.69 18.55 9.46
C THR A 631 -1.84 17.45 10.08
N CYS A 632 -1.71 16.30 9.41
CA CYS A 632 -0.89 15.17 9.84
C CYS A 632 0.62 15.45 9.71
N THR A 633 1.40 14.86 10.62
CA THR A 633 2.84 14.66 10.42
C THR A 633 3.10 13.65 9.30
N LEU A 634 4.30 13.70 8.71
CA LEU A 634 4.78 12.67 7.78
C LEU A 634 4.68 11.28 8.41
N SER A 635 5.04 11.13 9.69
CA SER A 635 4.94 9.88 10.44
C SER A 635 3.54 9.29 10.40
N LYS A 636 2.52 10.06 10.82
CA LYS A 636 1.14 9.59 10.83
C LYS A 636 0.62 9.33 9.42
N HIS A 637 1.11 10.05 8.42
CA HIS A 637 0.71 9.84 7.03
C HIS A 637 1.18 8.49 6.48
N VAL A 638 2.41 8.07 6.80
CA VAL A 638 2.97 6.77 6.34
C VAL A 638 2.55 5.59 7.22
N TRP A 639 2.42 5.79 8.54
CA TRP A 639 1.90 4.75 9.44
C TRP A 639 0.41 4.44 9.25
N ALA A 640 -0.33 5.26 8.49
CA ALA A 640 -1.68 4.93 8.05
C ALA A 640 -1.74 3.69 7.13
N PHE A 641 -0.67 3.42 6.39
CA PHE A 641 -0.53 2.28 5.48
C PHE A 641 0.92 1.76 5.49
N PRO A 642 1.33 1.01 6.52
CA PRO A 642 2.73 0.63 6.70
C PRO A 642 3.28 -0.17 5.52
N PHE A 643 2.63 -1.30 5.17
CA PHE A 643 3.01 -2.15 4.04
C PHE A 643 3.08 -1.39 2.71
N ASP A 644 2.06 -0.56 2.41
CA ASP A 644 2.01 0.24 1.20
C ASP A 644 3.10 1.32 1.17
N SER A 645 3.43 1.92 2.32
CA SER A 645 4.44 2.98 2.42
C SER A 645 5.85 2.46 2.16
N TRP A 646 6.25 1.32 2.77
CA TRP A 646 7.52 0.67 2.43
C TRP A 646 7.59 0.27 0.95
N SER A 647 6.48 -0.25 0.41
CA SER A 647 6.34 -0.66 -0.99
C SER A 647 6.47 0.53 -1.97
N ILE A 648 5.85 1.67 -1.66
CA ILE A 648 5.92 2.91 -2.43
C ILE A 648 7.28 3.60 -2.31
N ILE A 649 7.93 3.57 -1.13
CA ILE A 649 9.31 4.04 -0.98
C ILE A 649 10.25 3.25 -1.91
N ALA A 650 10.16 1.92 -1.91
CA ALA A 650 10.97 1.07 -2.78
C ALA A 650 10.71 1.35 -4.28
N LEU A 651 9.45 1.53 -4.68
CA LEU A 651 9.10 1.90 -6.07
C LEU A 651 9.62 3.30 -6.44
N HIS A 652 9.50 4.31 -5.56
CA HIS A 652 10.09 5.64 -5.78
C HIS A 652 11.62 5.60 -5.90
N LEU A 653 12.29 4.81 -5.07
CA LEU A 653 13.74 4.62 -5.12
C LEU A 653 14.19 3.95 -6.44
N SER A 654 13.34 3.12 -7.05
CA SER A 654 13.59 2.54 -8.38
C SER A 654 13.34 3.50 -9.56
N ARG A 655 12.66 4.64 -9.33
CA ARG A 655 12.28 5.62 -10.37
C ARG A 655 13.34 6.70 -10.59
N ASP A 656 13.66 6.93 -11.86
CA ASP A 656 14.46 8.08 -12.32
C ASP A 656 13.69 9.41 -12.33
N LYS A 657 14.43 10.51 -12.40
CA LYS A 657 13.92 11.90 -12.45
C LYS A 657 12.89 12.13 -13.56
N CYS A 658 13.03 11.46 -14.70
CA CYS A 658 12.09 11.53 -15.83
C CYS A 658 10.77 10.77 -15.62
N ALA A 659 10.64 9.99 -14.54
CA ALA A 659 9.40 9.30 -14.18
C ALA A 659 8.43 10.17 -13.36
N TYR A 660 8.74 11.46 -13.17
CA TYR A 660 7.93 12.46 -12.46
C TYR A 660 7.58 13.64 -13.38
N PRO A 661 6.42 14.30 -13.20
CA PRO A 661 6.10 15.51 -13.92
C PRO A 661 7.00 16.68 -13.53
N ALA A 662 7.10 17.69 -14.41
CA ALA A 662 7.71 18.97 -14.04
C ALA A 662 6.88 19.68 -12.95
N SER A 663 7.56 20.41 -12.07
CA SER A 663 6.90 21.24 -11.06
C SER A 663 6.37 22.52 -11.70
N GLU A 664 5.23 23.03 -11.24
CA GLU A 664 4.67 24.33 -11.68
C GLU A 664 5.67 25.48 -11.48
N LEU A 665 6.57 25.37 -10.48
CA LEU A 665 7.63 26.33 -10.17
C LEU A 665 8.91 26.14 -11.02
N SER A 666 9.06 25.03 -11.74
CA SER A 666 10.22 24.75 -12.61
C SER A 666 9.81 23.91 -13.82
N PRO A 667 9.34 24.55 -14.91
CA PRO A 667 8.80 23.83 -16.07
C PRO A 667 9.84 23.03 -16.87
N ASN A 668 11.15 23.26 -16.67
CA ASN A 668 12.23 22.63 -17.44
C ASN A 668 12.87 21.45 -16.69
N SER A 669 12.05 20.48 -16.28
CA SER A 669 12.37 19.38 -15.35
C SER A 669 12.59 19.84 -13.88
N PRO A 670 12.48 18.93 -12.89
CA PRO A 670 12.73 19.29 -11.49
C PRO A 670 14.13 19.89 -11.31
N SER A 671 14.28 20.94 -10.51
CA SER A 671 15.62 21.37 -10.10
C SER A 671 16.33 20.23 -9.33
N ASP A 672 17.66 20.17 -9.37
CA ASP A 672 18.39 19.16 -8.61
C ASP A 672 18.16 19.29 -7.09
N ALA A 673 17.96 20.52 -6.61
CA ALA A 673 17.50 20.78 -5.25
C ALA A 673 16.14 20.11 -4.97
N SER A 674 15.13 20.29 -5.83
CA SER A 674 13.82 19.64 -5.69
C SER A 674 13.91 18.11 -5.71
N TRP A 675 14.78 17.55 -6.55
CA TRP A 675 15.05 16.11 -6.57
C TRP A 675 15.64 15.61 -5.25
N ILE A 676 16.65 16.31 -4.71
CA ILE A 676 17.29 15.98 -3.44
C ILE A 676 16.30 16.11 -2.30
N THR A 677 15.49 17.17 -2.23
CA THR A 677 14.42 17.33 -1.24
C THR A 677 13.45 16.14 -1.28
N ASN A 678 12.92 15.79 -2.47
CA ASN A 678 12.01 14.65 -2.62
C ASN A 678 12.63 13.33 -2.15
N ARG A 679 13.92 13.10 -2.42
CA ARG A 679 14.63 11.89 -1.98
C ARG A 679 14.88 11.90 -0.47
N LEU A 680 15.28 13.03 0.11
CA LEU A 680 15.44 13.20 1.56
C LEU A 680 14.12 13.04 2.34
N THR A 681 12.98 13.48 1.79
CA THR A 681 11.65 13.23 2.37
C THR A 681 11.31 11.74 2.37
N LEU A 682 11.59 11.00 1.28
CA LEU A 682 11.39 9.54 1.23
C LEU A 682 12.27 8.79 2.22
N LEU A 683 13.53 9.19 2.35
CA LEU A 683 14.44 8.61 3.33
C LEU A 683 13.99 8.89 4.77
N THR A 684 13.47 10.10 5.04
CA THR A 684 12.91 10.45 6.35
C THR A 684 11.64 9.65 6.67
N ALA A 685 10.79 9.39 5.66
CA ALA A 685 9.64 8.49 5.80
C ALA A 685 10.06 7.05 6.10
N LEU A 686 11.09 6.53 5.41
CA LEU A 686 11.65 5.20 5.66
C LEU A 686 12.19 5.09 7.09
N ASP A 687 12.92 6.09 7.56
CA ASP A 687 13.48 6.15 8.91
C ASP A 687 12.40 6.16 9.99
N THR A 688 11.30 6.88 9.74
CA THR A 688 10.13 6.96 10.63
C THR A 688 9.41 5.61 10.75
N LEU A 689 9.23 4.91 9.63
CA LEU A 689 8.68 3.55 9.60
C LEU A 689 9.63 2.55 10.27
N SER A 690 10.92 2.63 9.97
CA SER A 690 11.95 1.71 10.50
C SER A 690 12.16 1.90 12.00
N ALA A 691 12.04 3.13 12.52
CA ALA A 691 12.09 3.44 13.94
C ALA A 691 10.88 2.87 14.71
N GLY A 692 9.66 3.02 14.19
CA GLY A 692 8.47 2.41 14.80
C GLY A 692 8.53 0.88 14.76
N ALA A 693 8.94 0.28 13.63
CA ALA A 693 9.17 -1.16 13.54
C ALA A 693 10.24 -1.66 14.51
N THR A 694 11.32 -0.91 14.70
CA THR A 694 12.38 -1.22 15.68
C THR A 694 11.87 -1.16 17.12
N ALA A 695 11.07 -0.14 17.46
CA ALA A 695 10.46 -0.05 18.79
C ALA A 695 9.51 -1.22 19.08
N MET A 696 8.73 -1.65 18.07
CA MET A 696 7.87 -2.84 18.12
C MET A 696 8.68 -4.13 18.24
N SER A 697 9.72 -4.31 17.43
CA SER A 697 10.57 -5.52 17.47
C SER A 697 11.33 -5.66 18.80
N GLN A 698 11.58 -4.57 19.52
CA GLN A 698 12.17 -4.58 20.88
C GLN A 698 11.14 -4.69 22.01
N SER A 699 9.84 -4.60 21.72
CA SER A 699 8.77 -4.64 22.72
C SER A 699 8.37 -6.09 22.99
N LEU A 700 8.79 -6.66 24.12
CA LEU A 700 8.35 -8.00 24.56
C LEU A 700 6.80 -8.11 24.60
N PRO A 701 6.05 -7.12 25.12
CA PRO A 701 4.59 -7.08 24.97
C PRO A 701 4.10 -7.18 23.52
N PHE A 702 4.70 -6.44 22.57
CA PHE A 702 4.33 -6.49 21.16
C PHE A 702 4.65 -7.86 20.53
N GLN A 703 5.86 -8.37 20.73
CA GLN A 703 6.28 -9.69 20.27
C GLN A 703 5.29 -10.76 20.75
N SER A 704 5.07 -10.89 22.06
CA SER A 704 4.15 -11.86 22.64
C SER A 704 2.72 -11.68 22.12
N ALA A 705 2.24 -10.43 22.02
CA ALA A 705 0.89 -10.15 21.56
C ALA A 705 0.67 -10.45 20.06
N THR A 706 1.72 -10.58 19.25
CA THR A 706 1.62 -10.82 17.79
C THR A 706 1.95 -12.26 17.38
N GLN A 707 2.36 -13.14 18.32
CA GLN A 707 2.67 -14.55 18.03
C GLN A 707 1.51 -15.32 17.38
N TRP A 708 0.26 -15.00 17.73
CA TRP A 708 -0.92 -15.63 17.15
C TRP A 708 -0.96 -15.56 15.61
N LEU A 709 -0.37 -14.53 14.99
CA LEU A 709 -0.35 -14.36 13.52
C LEU A 709 0.44 -15.47 12.78
N HIS A 710 1.41 -16.11 13.44
CA HIS A 710 2.15 -17.24 12.83
C HIS A 710 1.62 -18.61 13.28
N LEU A 711 0.95 -18.69 14.43
CA LEU A 711 0.38 -19.94 14.99
C LEU A 711 -1.03 -20.28 14.44
N GLN A 712 -1.64 -19.40 13.66
CA GLN A 712 -3.03 -19.53 13.23
C GLN A 712 -3.19 -20.39 11.96
N LEU A 713 -4.29 -21.13 11.88
CA LEU A 713 -4.53 -22.19 10.88
C LEU A 713 -5.04 -21.71 9.51
N ASP A 714 -5.65 -20.52 9.40
CA ASP A 714 -6.25 -20.00 8.17
C ASP A 714 -5.34 -18.95 7.48
N PRO A 715 -4.72 -19.27 6.33
CA PRO A 715 -3.93 -18.32 5.55
C PRO A 715 -4.61 -16.98 5.28
N SER A 716 -5.95 -16.90 5.20
CA SER A 716 -6.67 -15.64 4.94
C SER A 716 -6.44 -14.57 6.01
N THR A 717 -6.08 -14.99 7.23
CA THR A 717 -5.81 -14.10 8.36
C THR A 717 -4.41 -13.47 8.28
N ASP A 718 -3.46 -14.04 7.52
CA ASP A 718 -2.10 -13.48 7.34
C ASP A 718 -2.13 -12.06 6.75
N ARG A 719 -3.14 -11.75 5.92
CA ARG A 719 -3.31 -10.44 5.28
C ARG A 719 -3.44 -9.26 6.26
N ILE A 720 -3.73 -9.52 7.54
CA ILE A 720 -3.84 -8.48 8.58
C ILE A 720 -2.55 -7.63 8.65
N LYS A 721 -1.40 -8.22 8.32
CA LYS A 721 -0.11 -7.53 8.22
C LYS A 721 -0.09 -6.47 7.09
N LEU A 722 -0.86 -6.66 6.02
CA LEU A 722 -0.87 -5.84 4.81
C LEU A 722 -1.82 -4.64 4.89
N GLY A 723 -2.71 -4.64 5.90
CA GLY A 723 -3.75 -3.64 6.02
C GLY A 723 -3.27 -2.24 6.41
N GLY A 724 -4.20 -1.29 6.33
CA GLY A 724 -4.04 0.06 6.83
C GLY A 724 -5.33 0.59 7.43
N ILE A 725 -5.42 1.90 7.62
CA ILE A 725 -6.59 2.53 8.22
C ILE A 725 -7.87 2.31 7.40
N ASN A 726 -9.01 2.29 8.09
CA ASN A 726 -10.31 2.49 7.45
C ASN A 726 -10.42 3.95 7.00
N ARG A 727 -10.39 4.17 5.69
CA ARG A 727 -10.26 5.50 5.06
C ARG A 727 -11.54 6.31 5.19
N ALA A 728 -11.40 7.56 5.63
CA ALA A 728 -12.44 8.59 5.46
C ALA A 728 -12.39 9.21 4.05
N GLN A 729 -11.39 8.89 3.23
CA GLN A 729 -11.29 9.29 1.82
C GLN A 729 -12.53 8.80 1.03
N PRO A 730 -13.33 9.69 0.43
CA PRO A 730 -14.51 9.30 -0.35
C PRO A 730 -14.17 8.41 -1.57
N TYR A 731 -14.94 7.35 -1.80
CA TYR A 731 -14.79 6.46 -2.96
C TYR A 731 -13.37 5.90 -3.12
N SER A 732 -12.70 5.61 -1.99
CA SER A 732 -11.29 5.20 -1.99
C SER A 732 -11.09 3.70 -2.16
N HIS A 733 -12.16 2.91 -2.04
CA HIS A 733 -12.18 1.49 -2.33
C HIS A 733 -12.79 1.24 -3.71
N ALA A 734 -12.16 0.39 -4.52
CA ALA A 734 -12.64 0.08 -5.88
C ALA A 734 -13.99 -0.67 -5.93
N LEU A 735 -14.50 -1.08 -4.77
CA LEU A 735 -15.71 -1.88 -4.55
C LEU A 735 -16.56 -1.27 -3.41
N GLU A 736 -16.51 0.07 -3.29
CA GLU A 736 -17.34 0.81 -2.35
C GLU A 736 -18.78 0.89 -2.91
N ARG A 737 -19.75 0.34 -2.17
CA ARG A 737 -21.15 0.28 -2.62
C ARG A 737 -21.65 1.64 -3.14
N ARG A 738 -22.38 1.59 -4.26
CA ARG A 738 -22.99 2.72 -4.99
C ARG A 738 -22.03 3.56 -5.85
N THR A 739 -20.78 3.16 -6.07
CA THR A 739 -19.85 3.87 -7.00
C THR A 739 -20.35 3.99 -8.46
N HIS A 740 -21.28 3.14 -8.90
CA HIS A 740 -21.79 3.04 -10.28
C HIS A 740 -22.11 4.38 -10.98
N ASP A 741 -22.70 5.34 -10.28
CA ASP A 741 -23.10 6.64 -10.85
C ASP A 741 -21.90 7.60 -11.02
N ASP A 742 -20.86 7.45 -10.20
CA ASP A 742 -19.67 8.33 -10.12
C ASP A 742 -18.38 7.62 -10.61
N PHE A 743 -18.47 6.41 -11.18
CA PHE A 743 -17.33 5.53 -11.47
C PHE A 743 -16.25 6.18 -12.37
N PHE A 744 -16.67 7.00 -13.34
CA PHE A 744 -15.75 7.60 -14.33
C PHE A 744 -15.22 8.98 -13.93
N VAL A 745 -15.99 9.72 -13.13
CA VAL A 745 -15.71 11.10 -12.68
C VAL A 745 -16.43 11.33 -11.36
N ALA A 746 -15.77 11.93 -10.38
CA ALA A 746 -16.37 12.19 -9.08
C ALA A 746 -17.53 13.19 -9.13
N LYS A 747 -18.53 12.97 -8.27
CA LYS A 747 -19.74 13.81 -8.15
C LYS A 747 -19.46 15.30 -8.03
N TRP A 748 -18.49 15.68 -7.19
CA TRP A 748 -18.13 17.08 -6.90
C TRP A 748 -17.54 17.84 -8.09
N VAL A 749 -17.10 17.15 -9.14
CA VAL A 749 -16.68 17.80 -10.41
C VAL A 749 -17.88 18.51 -11.07
N SER A 750 -19.12 18.14 -10.71
CA SER A 750 -20.35 18.78 -11.20
C SER A 750 -20.84 19.94 -10.33
N ASP A 751 -20.28 20.15 -9.14
CA ASP A 751 -20.82 21.06 -8.14
C ASP A 751 -20.65 22.53 -8.56
N ASP A 752 -21.51 23.42 -8.04
CA ASP A 752 -21.34 24.87 -8.12
C ASP A 752 -20.51 25.40 -6.93
N ARG A 753 -20.37 24.61 -5.86
CA ARG A 753 -19.42 24.85 -4.77
C ARG A 753 -17.98 24.57 -5.22
N LEU A 754 -17.03 25.10 -4.47
CA LEU A 754 -15.61 24.78 -4.63
C LEU A 754 -15.42 23.25 -4.50
N PRO A 755 -14.97 22.51 -5.54
CA PRO A 755 -14.98 21.03 -5.51
C PRO A 755 -14.19 20.41 -4.36
N ILE A 756 -13.15 21.11 -3.89
CA ILE A 756 -12.35 20.75 -2.71
C ILE A 756 -13.22 20.75 -1.45
N GLN A 757 -14.07 21.75 -1.26
CA GLN A 757 -14.95 21.85 -0.10
C GLN A 757 -15.99 20.73 -0.10
N THR A 758 -16.55 20.36 -1.25
CA THR A 758 -17.49 19.22 -1.34
C THR A 758 -16.80 17.88 -1.06
N TYR A 759 -15.54 17.69 -1.48
CA TYR A 759 -14.72 16.54 -1.07
C TYR A 759 -14.50 16.53 0.45
N GLU A 760 -14.14 17.67 1.04
CA GLU A 760 -13.92 17.79 2.48
C GLU A 760 -15.20 17.52 3.27
N ASP A 761 -16.34 18.10 2.89
CA ASP A 761 -17.65 17.81 3.48
C ASP A 761 -17.97 16.30 3.48
N MET A 762 -17.63 15.59 2.40
CA MET A 762 -17.83 14.13 2.30
C MET A 762 -16.86 13.34 3.20
N ARG A 763 -15.60 13.76 3.28
CA ARG A 763 -14.61 13.17 4.21
C ARG A 763 -15.00 13.41 5.66
N GLU A 764 -15.42 14.63 6.01
CA GLU A 764 -15.85 15.00 7.35
C GLU A 764 -17.07 14.19 7.80
N LYS A 765 -18.02 13.92 6.90
CA LYS A 765 -19.16 13.03 7.15
C LYS A 765 -18.75 11.58 7.46
N ARG A 766 -17.62 11.11 6.94
CA ARG A 766 -17.04 9.77 7.22
C ARG A 766 -16.19 9.74 8.49
N TYR A 767 -15.48 10.83 8.78
CA TYR A 767 -14.72 11.03 10.02
C TYR A 767 -15.62 11.26 11.26
N SER A 768 -16.81 11.85 11.05
CA SER A 768 -17.71 12.29 12.10
C SER A 768 -18.17 11.17 13.04
N PRO A 769 -18.41 11.48 14.33
CA PRO A 769 -18.68 10.47 15.35
C PRO A 769 -20.10 9.87 15.22
N ARG A 770 -20.22 8.74 14.50
CA ARG A 770 -21.47 7.97 14.39
C ARG A 770 -21.45 6.65 15.19
N THR A 771 -22.62 6.04 15.40
CA THR A 771 -22.79 4.65 15.91
C THR A 771 -22.19 3.63 14.94
N ALA A 772 -22.02 2.36 15.36
CA ALA A 772 -21.45 1.32 14.48
C ALA A 772 -22.31 1.08 13.22
N GLN A 773 -23.63 1.03 13.38
CA GLN A 773 -24.58 0.84 12.28
C GLN A 773 -24.59 2.03 11.30
N GLU A 774 -24.62 3.26 11.82
CA GLU A 774 -24.51 4.45 10.98
C GLU A 774 -23.16 4.55 10.25
N ARG A 775 -22.05 4.12 10.87
CA ARG A 775 -20.75 4.05 10.19
C ARG A 775 -20.74 3.01 9.09
N GLU A 776 -21.35 1.86 9.30
CA GLU A 776 -21.48 0.82 8.28
C GLU A 776 -22.29 1.33 7.07
N LEU A 777 -23.41 2.02 7.32
CA LEU A 777 -24.19 2.67 6.25
C LEU A 777 -23.39 3.73 5.48
N VAL A 778 -22.49 4.46 6.15
CA VAL A 778 -21.68 5.53 5.55
C VAL A 778 -20.47 5.00 4.78
N PHE A 779 -19.80 4.01 5.35
CA PHE A 779 -18.64 3.34 4.77
C PHE A 779 -19.04 2.55 3.51
N TRP A 780 -20.26 2.00 3.49
CA TRP A 780 -20.84 1.34 2.33
C TRP A 780 -21.88 2.20 1.58
N GLY A 781 -21.71 3.52 1.52
CA GLY A 781 -22.41 4.42 0.59
C GLY A 781 -23.96 4.38 0.62
N ALA A 782 -24.57 3.89 1.70
CA ALA A 782 -26.00 3.57 1.80
C ALA A 782 -26.88 4.73 2.32
N GLU A 783 -26.31 5.92 2.52
CA GLU A 783 -27.04 7.13 2.95
C GLU A 783 -28.28 7.40 2.07
N GLY A 784 -29.37 7.86 2.68
CA GLY A 784 -30.65 8.15 1.99
C GLY A 784 -31.61 6.95 1.87
N SER A 785 -31.27 5.80 2.43
CA SER A 785 -32.25 4.76 2.79
C SER A 785 -32.65 5.02 4.24
N ASP A 786 -33.95 5.00 4.57
CA ASP A 786 -34.35 4.91 5.98
C ASP A 786 -33.67 3.67 6.60
N PRO A 787 -33.20 3.73 7.86
CA PRO A 787 -32.92 2.49 8.59
C PRO A 787 -34.21 1.63 8.55
N PRO A 788 -34.12 0.30 8.42
CA PRO A 788 -35.31 -0.54 8.37
C PRO A 788 -36.17 -0.27 9.60
N GLY A 789 -37.29 0.42 9.39
CA GLY A 789 -38.08 0.99 10.49
C GLY A 789 -38.60 -0.10 11.42
N GLU A 790 -38.70 0.23 12.71
CA GLU A 790 -39.32 -0.64 13.70
C GLU A 790 -40.76 -0.97 13.27
N TYR A 791 -41.02 -2.20 12.86
CA TYR A 791 -42.36 -2.69 12.58
C TYR A 791 -42.58 -4.09 13.16
N ALA A 792 -43.80 -4.29 13.67
CA ALA A 792 -44.14 -5.38 14.57
C ALA A 792 -44.01 -6.79 13.95
N THR A 793 -43.48 -7.71 14.73
CA THR A 793 -43.37 -9.14 14.40
C THR A 793 -44.69 -9.87 14.65
N TRP A 794 -45.15 -10.61 13.64
CA TRP A 794 -46.09 -11.74 13.83
C TRP A 794 -45.43 -13.01 13.31
N ALA A 795 -45.62 -14.12 14.03
CA ALA A 795 -44.88 -15.37 13.81
C ALA A 795 -45.64 -16.36 12.91
N VAL A 796 -44.91 -17.04 12.02
CA VAL A 796 -45.32 -18.32 11.38
C VAL A 796 -44.08 -19.23 11.33
N GLU A 797 -44.30 -20.54 11.38
CA GLU A 797 -43.34 -21.56 11.83
C GLU A 797 -42.29 -22.04 10.81
N TYR A 798 -41.24 -22.68 11.35
CA TYR A 798 -40.15 -23.34 10.63
C TYR A 798 -40.52 -24.73 10.07
N THR A 799 -39.91 -25.16 8.96
CA THR A 799 -39.47 -26.56 8.82
C THR A 799 -38.34 -26.79 7.78
N ARG A 800 -37.20 -27.31 8.29
CA ARG A 800 -36.15 -28.15 7.64
C ARG A 800 -35.17 -27.53 6.62
N ILE A 801 -33.93 -28.05 6.71
CA ILE A 801 -32.59 -27.63 6.21
C ILE A 801 -31.95 -28.96 5.66
N PRO A 802 -31.09 -29.05 4.60
CA PRO A 802 -29.81 -28.30 4.47
C PRO A 802 -29.24 -27.98 3.06
N ASN A 803 -28.51 -26.85 2.93
CA ASN A 803 -27.05 -26.84 2.74
C ASN A 803 -26.44 -25.43 2.52
N ALA A 804 -25.25 -25.24 3.11
CA ALA A 804 -24.15 -24.29 2.84
C ALA A 804 -24.41 -22.81 2.44
N ASN A 805 -23.67 -21.93 3.14
CA ASN A 805 -23.44 -20.49 2.94
C ASN A 805 -24.55 -19.53 3.43
N PHE A 806 -24.08 -18.37 3.95
CA PHE A 806 -24.81 -17.29 4.63
C PHE A 806 -25.38 -17.60 6.03
N PRO A 807 -24.77 -17.09 7.12
CA PRO A 807 -25.52 -16.77 8.33
C PRO A 807 -26.23 -15.41 8.14
N VAL A 808 -27.55 -15.43 8.21
CA VAL A 808 -28.42 -14.25 8.15
C VAL A 808 -28.42 -13.51 9.51
N SER A 809 -28.74 -12.22 9.46
CA SER A 809 -28.88 -11.32 10.62
C SER A 809 -29.99 -11.74 11.60
N VAL A 810 -29.98 -11.19 12.83
CA VAL A 810 -31.21 -10.75 13.51
C VAL A 810 -30.92 -9.53 14.40
N SER A 811 -31.80 -8.52 14.38
CA SER A 811 -31.74 -7.32 15.24
C SER A 811 -32.79 -7.34 16.38
N PHE A 812 -32.65 -6.35 17.28
CA PHE A 812 -33.46 -5.95 18.44
C PHE A 812 -35.00 -5.86 18.17
N THR A 813 -35.93 -5.68 19.12
CA THR A 813 -36.03 -4.81 20.33
C THR A 813 -37.01 -5.42 21.38
N THR A 814 -37.39 -4.88 22.56
CA THR A 814 -37.09 -3.65 23.35
C THR A 814 -37.34 -3.92 24.86
N GLY A 815 -36.98 -2.98 25.75
CA GLY A 815 -37.42 -2.93 27.17
C GLY A 815 -36.76 -1.76 27.92
N CYS A 816 -37.53 -0.76 28.36
CA CYS A 816 -37.04 0.58 28.70
C CYS A 816 -36.41 0.72 30.12
N GLY A 817 -35.46 1.66 30.28
CA GLY A 817 -35.22 2.31 31.57
C GLY A 817 -33.78 2.74 31.90
N ALA A 818 -33.61 4.05 32.11
CA ALA A 818 -32.50 4.71 32.82
C ALA A 818 -31.13 4.94 32.14
N CYS A 819 -30.67 6.17 32.35
CA CYS A 819 -29.36 6.83 32.18
C CYS A 819 -28.11 6.02 32.60
N GLY A 820 -26.88 6.40 32.24
CA GLY A 820 -26.41 7.60 31.52
C GLY A 820 -24.88 7.61 31.33
N THR A 821 -24.37 8.73 30.81
CA THR A 821 -22.95 9.05 30.52
C THR A 821 -21.88 8.50 31.48
N GLN A 822 -20.85 7.80 30.95
CA GLN A 822 -19.40 8.07 31.18
C GLN A 822 -18.49 6.98 30.55
N ALA A 823 -17.73 7.34 29.50
CA ALA A 823 -16.54 6.60 29.04
C ALA A 823 -15.54 7.45 28.22
N THR A 824 -15.77 8.77 28.09
CA THR A 824 -15.06 9.65 27.15
C THR A 824 -13.86 10.39 27.78
N ALA A 825 -13.45 10.05 29.00
CA ALA A 825 -12.57 10.88 29.83
C ALA A 825 -11.13 10.36 30.05
N ALA A 826 -10.74 9.22 29.47
CA ALA A 826 -9.44 8.59 29.74
C ALA A 826 -8.35 8.84 28.67
N ALA A 827 -8.67 9.51 27.55
CA ALA A 827 -7.74 9.73 26.43
C ALA A 827 -7.18 11.17 26.33
N CYS A 828 -7.70 12.12 27.12
CA CYS A 828 -7.33 13.55 27.05
C CYS A 828 -6.45 14.01 28.23
N GLY A 829 -5.77 13.09 28.92
CA GLY A 829 -5.09 13.34 30.21
C GLY A 829 -3.57 13.51 30.16
N ALA A 830 -2.96 13.69 28.98
CA ALA A 830 -1.49 13.68 28.84
C ALA A 830 -0.89 14.89 28.11
N ASN A 831 -1.68 15.89 27.70
CA ASN A 831 -1.17 16.98 26.86
C ASN A 831 -1.94 18.32 26.99
N CYS A 832 -2.08 18.83 28.22
CA CYS A 832 -2.54 20.20 28.48
C CYS A 832 -1.78 20.81 29.67
N GLY A 833 -0.92 21.79 29.40
CA GLY A 833 -0.31 22.66 30.42
C GLY A 833 -0.93 24.06 30.42
N ALA A 834 -0.86 24.72 31.58
CA ALA A 834 -1.17 26.13 31.85
C ALA A 834 -2.64 26.62 31.95
N SER A 835 -3.04 26.86 33.20
CA SER A 835 -3.54 28.17 33.71
C SER A 835 -4.86 28.78 33.24
N CYS A 836 -5.96 28.42 33.91
CA CYS A 836 -7.00 29.30 34.49
C CYS A 836 -7.97 28.44 35.32
N GLY A 837 -8.63 28.86 36.40
CA GLY A 837 -8.75 30.19 37.01
C GLY A 837 -10.08 30.31 37.78
N SER A 838 -10.13 29.74 39.00
CA SER A 838 -11.11 29.98 40.10
C SER A 838 -12.63 30.11 39.82
N CYS A 839 -13.40 29.08 40.20
CA CYS A 839 -14.68 29.13 40.96
C CYS A 839 -15.25 27.69 41.11
N GLY A 840 -16.01 27.30 42.14
CA GLY A 840 -16.38 27.94 43.41
C GLY A 840 -17.58 27.25 44.06
N GLY A 841 -17.40 26.57 45.20
CA GLY A 841 -18.47 25.88 45.97
C GLY A 841 -18.93 24.53 45.37
N GLY A 842 -19.53 23.60 46.13
CA GLY A 842 -19.78 23.60 47.58
C GLY A 842 -20.88 22.60 47.97
N GLY A 843 -20.63 21.77 48.99
CA GLY A 843 -21.60 20.78 49.54
C GLY A 843 -21.70 19.46 48.76
N GLY A 844 -21.96 18.31 49.39
CA GLY A 844 -22.04 18.06 50.84
C GLY A 844 -22.96 16.90 51.21
N GLY A 845 -22.42 15.90 51.93
CA GLY A 845 -23.18 14.97 52.77
C GLY A 845 -23.82 13.75 52.10
N GLY A 846 -23.90 12.62 52.82
CA GLY A 846 -24.77 11.52 52.39
C GLY A 846 -24.71 10.12 53.01
N GLY A 847 -23.90 9.83 54.05
CA GLY A 847 -23.95 8.54 54.78
C GLY A 847 -23.44 7.30 54.02
N GLY A 848 -23.09 6.20 54.68
CA GLY A 848 -23.06 5.91 56.12
C GLY A 848 -22.78 4.41 56.35
N CYS A 849 -22.23 4.07 57.53
CA CYS A 849 -21.96 2.71 58.09
C CYS A 849 -21.29 1.63 57.21
N GLY A 850 -20.34 0.83 57.70
CA GLY A 850 -19.69 0.75 59.01
C GLY A 850 -19.04 -0.62 59.24
N SER A 851 -18.28 -0.75 60.34
CA SER A 851 -17.76 -2.00 60.93
C SER A 851 -16.57 -2.70 60.25
N GLY A 852 -15.47 -2.90 61.00
CA GLY A 852 -14.36 -3.78 60.59
C GLY A 852 -12.99 -3.48 61.21
N ASP A 853 -12.92 -3.21 62.52
CA ASP A 853 -11.68 -2.84 63.23
C ASP A 853 -10.73 -4.02 63.54
N SER A 854 -9.55 -3.67 64.07
CA SER A 854 -8.42 -4.51 64.54
C SER A 854 -7.54 -5.14 63.44
N GLY A 855 -6.21 -5.02 63.44
CA GLY A 855 -5.25 -4.49 64.42
C GLY A 855 -4.08 -5.49 64.59
N GLY A 856 -2.82 -5.14 64.85
CA GLY A 856 -2.10 -3.86 65.00
C GLY A 856 -0.63 -4.17 65.33
N GLY A 857 0.30 -3.21 65.24
CA GLY A 857 1.72 -3.47 65.58
C GLY A 857 2.73 -2.37 65.19
N SER A 858 3.14 -1.59 66.20
CA SER A 858 4.28 -0.65 66.31
C SER A 858 5.57 -0.98 65.53
N GLY A 859 6.44 -0.03 65.13
CA GLY A 859 6.44 1.44 65.28
C GLY A 859 7.87 2.07 65.30
N SER A 860 7.96 3.38 65.57
CA SER A 860 9.13 4.20 65.96
C SER A 860 10.10 4.83 64.91
N GLY A 861 10.61 6.03 65.24
CA GLY A 861 11.60 6.87 64.52
C GLY A 861 10.99 7.83 63.48
N GLY A 862 10.99 9.18 63.59
CA GLY A 862 11.88 10.16 64.23
C GLY A 862 12.70 10.88 63.14
N GLY A 863 12.89 12.21 63.06
CA GLY A 863 12.43 13.39 63.81
C GLY A 863 13.10 14.65 63.20
N GLY A 864 12.93 15.86 63.77
CA GLY A 864 13.74 17.04 63.42
C GLY A 864 12.99 18.26 62.85
N CYS A 865 13.41 19.47 63.23
CA CYS A 865 12.65 20.73 63.11
C CYS A 865 13.48 21.90 62.51
N GLY A 866 12.79 22.98 62.11
CA GLY A 866 13.34 24.28 61.64
C GLY A 866 12.70 24.71 60.31
N GLY A 867 12.12 25.89 60.08
CA GLY A 867 12.31 27.21 60.71
C GLY A 867 13.34 28.03 59.92
N GLY A 868 13.07 29.20 59.34
CA GLY A 868 11.85 30.01 59.20
C GLY A 868 12.15 31.34 58.44
N SER A 869 11.16 32.24 58.36
CA SER A 869 11.31 33.70 58.09
C SER A 869 11.66 34.23 56.68
N GLY A 870 10.74 35.04 56.11
CA GLY A 870 11.03 36.49 55.93
C GLY A 870 11.06 37.14 54.52
N GLY A 871 10.02 37.91 54.18
CA GLY A 871 10.06 39.07 53.24
C GLY A 871 10.07 38.79 51.72
N GLY A 872 9.58 39.67 50.83
CA GLY A 872 8.83 40.93 51.04
C GLY A 872 9.04 41.96 49.90
N GLY A 873 7.95 42.38 49.22
CA GLY A 873 7.93 43.46 48.20
C GLY A 873 7.97 42.98 46.73
N GLY A 874 7.36 43.64 45.74
CA GLY A 874 6.46 44.81 45.76
C GLY A 874 6.81 45.87 44.69
N GLY A 875 5.89 46.14 43.74
CA GLY A 875 6.02 47.19 42.70
C GLY A 875 5.75 46.67 41.27
N SER A 876 4.59 46.97 40.66
CA SER A 876 4.31 48.15 39.80
C SER A 876 4.95 48.01 38.40
N GLY A 877 4.22 47.73 37.32
CA GLY A 877 3.30 48.67 36.61
C GLY A 877 4.01 49.14 35.32
N GLY A 878 3.39 49.48 34.19
CA GLY A 878 2.00 49.57 33.76
C GLY A 878 1.96 50.47 32.50
N GLY A 879 1.29 50.04 31.44
CA GLY A 879 1.30 50.73 30.13
C GLY A 879 0.78 49.83 29.01
#